data_AF-A0A7S4WGU0-F1
#
_entry.id   AF-A0A7S4WGU0-F1
#
_cell.length_a   1.000
_cell.length_b   1.000
_cell.length_c   1.000
_cell.angle_alpha   90.00
_cell.angle_beta   90.00
_cell.angle_gamma   90.00
#
_symmetry.space_group_name_H-M   'P 1'
#
loop_
_entity.id
_entity.type
_entity.pdbx_description
1 polymer ?
#
loop_
_entity_poly.entity_id
_entity_poly.type
_entity_poly.pdbx_seq_one_letter_code
_entity_poly.pdbx_strand_id
1 'polypeptide(L)'
;PRCRAALVAAVEEKAVAREEDEEELSPALRVRRRPPKVTMSRRTPLEDFPTLDSLDACLAAGKLEEADQVTRDLVLALAGPEALARGFALPAEVRSIAAADLCAVDACWQRRTDGRLGYSAQRRLWQGSRHNWETFMQRVGWLVHDPQDGKAMLRYWPRRQFDYSLQAPEGHLPLTNMVRGRDLLQSLLEHPAFEQALGAGEAAATPEARDDLRGTPALGAAARAWWEEIVGAGDGQEDEEATRAAEGRAALAGAAAFDGTRLELPRQPAGEAAQVRPPPAAPGPADGGTGVGAGDDWLQQGVAWLQGLFGEQEQHDEKGEASSTATKAPLPKDDGQGLDFDFRGPGEPTWRVTLIAGFETFNARLLAQAAQRATSACPGMQVCLFTDKDIETRRDLVLAALKETDVVFCSLVFDYDQAEWLKEQVQHIPVRFIFESAVELMQSTRVGSFSMAGSGGKGAPPAVRSMISMVTGQRDEDRIAGYTKFLKAGPKLLKFLPQVGPLPDLRRWLQTYAYWSGGGGSNVAKMLRYIGREFGGMPVSFDDLLGESELASGTEEPGVVEIPQVGLLHPARKYASEPGPFFANPKEYLEWYRTYRPEAFEEDWPVCAVLLYRKHVISELPYIPQLVNFLEEQHRILPLPIFIQGVDAHIAVRDLLTSREERAAVSEGRQAANPTLSEGAVDVDCVVNTIGFPLVGGPAGSMESGRNAEIAKEILSSLNVPYVVAAPLLIQDVASWRDQGIGGLQGIVLYALPELDGAIDTVPLGGLLKNSGEIELLPDRADRLATRLRRWVELRRKPRTERRVAVVLYGYPPGLGAAGTAALLNVPRSLHRLLSAMQAEGYDVGELPEEPELLLKGIRDGDAQAESGQAYRNKEEAALGAASVSTGQLGEWLPRWSQEAVEDKWGSGLRGSGIRTIGDQLLLGGRQYGNVWLAVQPPLGIPGDPMRLLFERDMTPHPQYVAFYKFLENDFGADAVVHFGMHGTAEWLPGRPLGNMATCWPDQLLGGMPNVYLYAANNPSESILAKRRGYGSLISHNVPPYARAGLYRELQALRGLLAELVERGAG
;
A
#
# COMPACT_ATOMS: atom_id res chain seq x y z
N PRO A 1 -7.63 25.42 -47.06
CA PRO A 1 -9.01 25.07 -47.51
C PRO A 1 -9.05 24.23 -48.80
N ARG A 2 -8.42 24.67 -49.91
CA ARG A 2 -8.41 23.92 -51.19
C ARG A 2 -7.59 22.61 -51.16
N CYS A 3 -6.50 22.52 -50.39
CA CYS A 3 -5.75 21.27 -50.22
C CYS A 3 -6.49 20.22 -49.37
N ARG A 4 -7.39 20.65 -48.46
CA ARG A 4 -8.18 19.74 -47.61
C ARG A 4 -9.34 19.10 -48.40
N ALA A 5 -9.91 19.83 -49.36
CA ALA A 5 -10.93 19.30 -50.26
C ALA A 5 -10.34 18.30 -51.29
N ALA A 6 -9.11 18.52 -51.76
CA ALA A 6 -8.41 17.58 -52.65
C ALA A 6 -8.01 16.28 -51.95
N LEU A 7 -7.69 16.32 -50.65
CA LEU A 7 -7.33 15.15 -49.86
C LEU A 7 -8.55 14.28 -49.49
N VAL A 8 -9.72 14.90 -49.29
CA VAL A 8 -10.97 14.17 -49.01
C VAL A 8 -11.50 13.49 -50.28
N ALA A 9 -11.45 14.18 -51.43
CA ALA A 9 -11.83 13.60 -52.73
C ALA A 9 -10.93 12.41 -53.15
N ALA A 10 -9.62 12.49 -52.89
CA ALA A 10 -8.68 11.40 -53.20
C ALA A 10 -8.80 10.17 -52.26
N VAL A 11 -9.40 10.35 -51.08
CA VAL A 11 -9.65 9.28 -50.11
C VAL A 11 -11.00 8.61 -50.38
N GLU A 12 -12.01 9.37 -50.82
CA GLU A 12 -13.31 8.82 -51.25
C GLU A 12 -13.22 8.05 -52.58
N GLU A 13 -12.41 8.51 -53.53
CA GLU A 13 -12.19 7.81 -54.81
C GLU A 13 -11.40 6.49 -54.66
N LYS A 14 -10.63 6.34 -53.57
CA LYS A 14 -9.96 5.07 -53.19
C LYS A 14 -10.80 4.13 -52.34
N ALA A 15 -11.88 4.62 -51.73
CA ALA A 15 -12.80 3.80 -50.92
C ALA A 15 -13.85 3.10 -51.80
N VAL A 16 -14.27 3.71 -52.91
CA VAL A 16 -15.28 3.13 -53.83
C VAL A 16 -14.69 2.07 -54.77
N ALA A 17 -13.39 2.12 -55.08
CA ALA A 17 -12.73 1.14 -55.95
C ALA A 17 -12.37 -0.21 -55.28
N ARG A 18 -12.88 -0.48 -54.07
CA ARG A 18 -12.56 -1.71 -53.31
C ARG A 18 -13.79 -2.53 -52.90
N GLU A 19 -14.96 -2.23 -53.47
CA GLU A 19 -16.21 -2.96 -53.21
C GLU A 19 -16.71 -3.82 -54.40
N GLU A 20 -15.96 -3.96 -55.51
CA GLU A 20 -16.42 -4.72 -56.68
C GLU A 20 -15.61 -6.00 -57.04
N ASP A 21 -14.65 -6.45 -56.22
CA ASP A 21 -13.89 -7.70 -56.47
C ASP A 21 -13.86 -8.66 -55.26
N GLU A 22 -15.04 -9.04 -54.73
CA GLU A 22 -15.18 -10.18 -53.80
C GLU A 22 -16.27 -11.15 -54.26
N GLU A 23 -16.06 -11.80 -55.41
CA GLU A 23 -16.83 -12.99 -55.80
C GLU A 23 -15.91 -14.10 -56.28
N GLU A 24 -15.00 -14.57 -55.42
CA GLU A 24 -14.43 -15.93 -55.44
C GLU A 24 -13.51 -16.09 -54.23
N LEU A 25 -13.96 -16.79 -53.17
CA LEU A 25 -13.12 -17.57 -52.22
C LEU A 25 -13.98 -18.28 -51.15
N SER A 26 -14.43 -19.49 -51.50
CA SER A 26 -14.38 -20.77 -50.76
C SER A 26 -14.69 -20.90 -49.23
N PRO A 27 -15.07 -22.12 -48.78
CA PRO A 27 -15.89 -22.36 -47.59
C PRO A 27 -15.08 -22.46 -46.28
N ALA A 28 -14.82 -21.33 -45.61
CA ALA A 28 -14.09 -21.32 -44.32
C ALA A 28 -14.89 -20.78 -43.11
N LEU A 29 -16.15 -20.40 -43.26
CA LEU A 29 -17.02 -20.00 -42.14
C LEU A 29 -17.75 -21.21 -41.53
N ARG A 30 -16.99 -22.12 -40.91
CA ARG A 30 -17.50 -22.91 -39.79
C ARG A 30 -17.03 -22.25 -38.50
N VAL A 31 -17.99 -21.82 -37.67
CA VAL A 31 -17.77 -21.47 -36.27
C VAL A 31 -17.01 -22.62 -35.60
N ARG A 32 -15.69 -22.48 -35.43
CA ARG A 32 -14.93 -23.34 -34.53
C ARG A 32 -15.34 -22.94 -33.11
N ARG A 33 -16.10 -23.80 -32.45
CA ARG A 33 -16.25 -23.77 -30.99
C ARG A 33 -14.85 -23.65 -30.39
N ARG A 34 -14.67 -22.72 -29.45
CA ARG A 34 -13.45 -22.65 -28.62
C ARG A 34 -13.20 -24.05 -28.02
N PRO A 35 -11.96 -24.58 -28.03
CA PRO A 35 -11.62 -25.61 -27.08
C PRO A 35 -11.70 -24.99 -25.67
N PRO A 36 -12.09 -25.76 -24.64
CA PRO A 36 -12.14 -25.25 -23.28
C PRO A 36 -10.74 -24.77 -22.87
N LYS A 37 -10.67 -23.64 -22.16
CA LYS A 37 -9.45 -23.27 -21.43
C LYS A 37 -9.27 -24.31 -20.32
N VAL A 38 -8.34 -25.25 -20.51
CA VAL A 38 -7.87 -26.08 -19.40
C VAL A 38 -7.05 -25.16 -18.50
N THR A 39 -7.65 -24.71 -17.41
CA THR A 39 -6.93 -24.03 -16.33
C THR A 39 -6.88 -25.06 -15.22
N MET A 40 -5.68 -25.53 -14.88
CA MET A 40 -5.51 -26.54 -13.83
C MET A 40 -6.13 -26.03 -12.53
N SER A 41 -7.16 -26.73 -12.06
CA SER A 41 -7.75 -26.50 -10.74
C SER A 41 -7.28 -27.61 -9.81
N ARG A 42 -7.46 -27.45 -8.49
CA ARG A 42 -7.22 -28.52 -7.49
C ARG A 42 -8.05 -29.81 -7.73
N ARG A 43 -8.86 -29.88 -8.79
CA ARG A 43 -9.77 -31.00 -9.13
C ARG A 43 -9.57 -31.56 -10.54
N THR A 44 -8.50 -31.23 -11.27
CA THR A 44 -8.27 -31.76 -12.63
C THR A 44 -7.94 -33.25 -12.58
N PRO A 45 -8.71 -34.16 -13.21
CA PRO A 45 -8.41 -35.60 -13.25
C PRO A 45 -6.98 -35.88 -13.72
N LEU A 46 -6.34 -36.93 -13.19
CA LEU A 46 -4.96 -37.27 -13.54
C LEU A 46 -4.80 -37.49 -15.05
N GLU A 47 -5.82 -38.03 -15.71
CA GLU A 47 -5.92 -38.26 -17.16
C GLU A 47 -5.95 -36.98 -18.02
N ASP A 48 -6.23 -35.82 -17.43
CA ASP A 48 -6.30 -34.52 -18.12
C ASP A 48 -5.00 -33.68 -17.94
N PHE A 49 -3.98 -34.23 -17.27
CA PHE A 49 -2.67 -33.57 -17.13
C PHE A 49 -1.85 -33.59 -18.42
N PRO A 50 -1.08 -32.51 -18.71
CA PRO A 50 -0.26 -32.44 -19.90
C PRO A 50 0.86 -33.51 -19.87
N THR A 51 1.15 -34.04 -21.04
CA THR A 51 2.21 -35.03 -21.30
C THR A 51 3.14 -34.54 -22.40
N LEU A 52 4.31 -35.18 -22.56
CA LEU A 52 5.20 -34.86 -23.68
C LEU A 52 4.53 -35.12 -25.04
N ASP A 53 3.64 -36.13 -25.12
CA ASP A 53 2.88 -36.41 -26.33
C ASP A 53 1.88 -35.30 -26.66
N SER A 54 1.27 -34.70 -25.63
CA SER A 54 0.38 -33.55 -25.81
C SER A 54 1.14 -32.33 -26.34
N LEU A 55 2.36 -32.09 -25.84
CA LEU A 55 3.23 -31.02 -26.33
C LEU A 55 3.66 -31.28 -27.77
N ASP A 56 4.14 -32.49 -28.05
CA ASP A 56 4.59 -32.88 -29.39
C ASP A 56 3.45 -32.85 -30.42
N ALA A 57 2.23 -33.21 -30.02
CA ALA A 57 1.03 -33.11 -30.86
C ALA A 57 0.66 -31.65 -31.17
N CYS A 58 0.68 -30.76 -30.17
CA CYS A 58 0.43 -29.32 -30.40
C CYS A 58 1.47 -28.71 -31.34
N LEU A 59 2.75 -29.04 -31.14
CA LEU A 59 3.84 -28.57 -31.99
C LEU A 59 3.75 -29.15 -33.42
N ALA A 60 3.46 -30.44 -33.57
CA ALA A 60 3.27 -31.08 -34.88
C ALA A 60 2.07 -30.50 -35.65
N ALA A 61 1.02 -30.08 -34.94
CA ALA A 61 -0.14 -29.42 -35.53
C ALA A 61 0.08 -27.91 -35.80
N GLY A 62 1.28 -27.38 -35.54
CA GLY A 62 1.61 -25.95 -35.72
C GLY A 62 0.88 -25.02 -34.75
N LYS A 63 0.33 -25.54 -33.65
CA LYS A 63 -0.45 -24.79 -32.67
C LYS A 63 0.45 -24.26 -31.56
N LEU A 64 1.28 -23.28 -31.89
CA LEU A 64 2.34 -22.80 -31.00
C LEU A 64 1.83 -22.12 -29.72
N GLU A 65 0.66 -21.48 -29.75
CA GLU A 65 0.04 -20.90 -28.54
C GLU A 65 -0.45 -21.98 -27.56
N GLU A 66 -1.05 -23.07 -28.08
CA GLU A 66 -1.44 -24.23 -27.27
C GLU A 66 -0.18 -24.96 -26.74
N ALA A 67 0.86 -25.11 -27.57
CA ALA A 67 2.12 -25.71 -27.16
C ALA A 67 2.84 -24.90 -26.06
N ASP A 68 2.81 -23.57 -26.12
CA ASP A 68 3.35 -22.70 -25.07
C ASP A 68 2.63 -22.91 -23.73
N GLN A 69 1.31 -23.01 -23.77
CA GLN A 69 0.51 -23.28 -22.57
C GLN A 69 0.82 -24.66 -21.99
N VAL A 70 0.85 -25.70 -22.82
CA VAL A 70 1.21 -27.07 -22.39
C VAL A 70 2.61 -27.12 -21.80
N THR A 71 3.56 -26.38 -22.38
CA THR A 71 4.94 -26.28 -21.86
C THR A 71 4.97 -25.69 -20.46
N ARG A 72 4.21 -24.61 -20.21
CA ARG A 72 4.07 -24.04 -18.87
C ARG A 72 3.51 -25.05 -17.87
N ASP A 73 2.42 -25.72 -18.25
CA ASP A 73 1.73 -26.65 -17.38
C ASP A 73 2.63 -27.87 -17.05
N LEU A 74 3.46 -28.32 -18.00
CA LEU A 74 4.51 -29.33 -17.77
C LEU A 74 5.58 -28.84 -16.79
N VAL A 75 6.11 -27.62 -16.96
CA VAL A 75 7.12 -27.07 -16.05
C VAL A 75 6.56 -26.93 -14.63
N LEU A 76 5.29 -26.54 -14.48
CA LEU A 76 4.63 -26.48 -13.17
C LEU A 76 4.47 -27.87 -12.55
N ALA A 77 4.07 -28.86 -13.33
CA ALA A 77 3.91 -30.22 -12.84
C ALA A 77 5.25 -30.84 -12.40
N LEU A 78 6.31 -30.60 -13.17
CA LEU A 78 7.67 -31.03 -12.87
C LEU A 78 8.27 -30.29 -11.66
N ALA A 79 7.92 -29.03 -11.44
CA ALA A 79 8.32 -28.24 -10.28
C ALA A 79 7.67 -28.72 -8.97
N GLY A 80 6.62 -29.54 -9.04
CA GLY A 80 6.03 -30.24 -7.91
C GLY A 80 4.65 -29.73 -7.46
N PRO A 81 4.05 -30.38 -6.45
CA PRO A 81 2.66 -30.16 -6.05
C PRO A 81 2.42 -28.76 -5.47
N GLU A 82 3.41 -28.17 -4.80
CA GLU A 82 3.31 -26.79 -4.29
C GLU A 82 3.24 -25.77 -5.43
N ALA A 83 4.04 -25.95 -6.49
CA ALA A 83 4.02 -25.11 -7.68
C ALA A 83 2.67 -25.22 -8.42
N LEU A 84 2.12 -26.42 -8.53
CA LEU A 84 0.79 -26.68 -9.10
C LEU A 84 -0.32 -26.03 -8.27
N ALA A 85 -0.33 -26.22 -6.95
CA ALA A 85 -1.34 -25.65 -6.06
C ALA A 85 -1.34 -24.11 -6.07
N ARG A 86 -0.16 -23.53 -6.35
CA ARG A 86 0.08 -22.08 -6.37
C ARG A 86 -0.10 -21.46 -7.77
N GLY A 87 -0.09 -22.28 -8.84
CA GLY A 87 -0.26 -21.85 -10.22
C GLY A 87 0.96 -21.16 -10.85
N PHE A 88 2.13 -21.23 -10.20
CA PHE A 88 3.41 -20.75 -10.73
C PHE A 88 4.60 -21.44 -10.00
N ALA A 89 5.71 -21.64 -10.69
CA ALA A 89 6.95 -22.18 -10.14
C ALA A 89 7.86 -21.07 -9.59
N LEU A 90 8.61 -21.38 -8.53
CA LEU A 90 9.70 -20.56 -7.98
C LEU A 90 11.05 -20.97 -8.60
N PRO A 91 12.04 -20.06 -8.61
CA PRO A 91 13.39 -20.34 -9.11
C PRO A 91 14.03 -21.61 -8.49
N ALA A 92 13.89 -21.80 -7.17
CA ALA A 92 14.43 -22.96 -6.47
C ALA A 92 13.78 -24.29 -6.88
N GLU A 93 12.47 -24.26 -7.13
CA GLU A 93 11.71 -25.45 -7.56
C GLU A 93 12.12 -25.85 -8.99
N VAL A 94 12.32 -24.88 -9.89
CA VAL A 94 12.86 -25.14 -11.23
C VAL A 94 14.25 -25.77 -11.19
N ARG A 95 15.14 -25.28 -10.31
CA ARG A 95 16.49 -25.85 -10.13
C ARG A 95 16.47 -27.30 -9.61
N SER A 96 15.36 -27.73 -9.03
CA SER A 96 15.17 -29.09 -8.53
C SER A 96 14.55 -30.05 -9.56
N ILE A 97 14.10 -29.55 -10.71
CA ILE A 97 13.56 -30.40 -11.78
C ILE A 97 14.67 -31.27 -12.34
N ALA A 98 14.40 -32.55 -12.61
CA ALA A 98 15.41 -33.43 -13.17
C ALA A 98 15.84 -32.93 -14.57
N ALA A 99 17.16 -32.90 -14.82
CA ALA A 99 17.71 -32.39 -16.07
C ALA A 99 17.19 -33.14 -17.31
N ALA A 100 16.92 -34.45 -17.18
CA ALA A 100 16.34 -35.27 -18.23
C ALA A 100 14.94 -34.79 -18.65
N ASP A 101 14.12 -34.33 -17.71
CA ASP A 101 12.72 -33.97 -17.97
C ASP A 101 12.63 -32.63 -18.70
N LEU A 102 13.41 -31.62 -18.25
CA LEU A 102 13.53 -30.35 -18.97
C LEU A 102 14.19 -30.51 -20.34
N CYS A 103 15.17 -31.41 -20.46
CA CYS A 103 15.77 -31.74 -21.75
C CYS A 103 14.75 -32.37 -22.71
N ALA A 104 13.83 -33.21 -22.21
CA ALA A 104 12.78 -33.82 -23.02
C ALA A 104 11.75 -32.78 -23.50
N VAL A 105 11.34 -31.85 -22.64
CA VAL A 105 10.45 -30.73 -22.99
C VAL A 105 11.07 -29.85 -24.08
N ASP A 106 12.36 -29.49 -23.93
CA ASP A 106 13.07 -28.69 -24.91
C ASP A 106 13.32 -29.43 -26.23
N ALA A 107 13.58 -30.74 -26.18
CA ALA A 107 13.74 -31.58 -27.37
C ALA A 107 12.48 -31.61 -28.26
N CYS A 108 11.28 -31.55 -27.67
CA CYS A 108 10.02 -31.40 -28.41
C CYS A 108 10.01 -30.09 -29.23
N TRP A 109 10.34 -28.97 -28.58
CA TRP A 109 10.44 -27.66 -29.25
C TRP A 109 11.51 -27.66 -30.35
N GLN A 110 12.72 -28.12 -30.04
CA GLN A 110 13.84 -28.15 -30.98
C GLN A 110 13.51 -28.99 -32.22
N ARG A 111 12.97 -30.20 -32.04
CA ARG A 111 12.64 -31.12 -33.15
C ARG A 111 11.58 -30.57 -34.09
N ARG A 112 10.58 -29.88 -33.56
CA ARG A 112 9.40 -29.41 -34.32
C ARG A 112 9.57 -28.01 -34.90
N THR A 113 10.60 -27.28 -34.49
CA THR A 113 10.84 -25.88 -34.90
C THR A 113 12.20 -25.67 -35.57
N ASP A 114 12.85 -26.76 -36.02
CA ASP A 114 14.17 -26.76 -36.66
C ASP A 114 15.25 -26.10 -35.78
N GLY A 115 15.17 -26.34 -34.48
CA GLY A 115 16.07 -25.80 -33.45
C GLY A 115 15.90 -24.30 -33.15
N ARG A 116 14.97 -23.60 -33.81
CA ARG A 116 14.82 -22.14 -33.67
C ARG A 116 14.13 -21.70 -32.39
N LEU A 117 13.22 -22.51 -31.85
CA LEU A 117 12.47 -22.23 -30.62
C LEU A 117 12.80 -23.27 -29.54
N GLY A 118 12.64 -22.92 -28.27
CA GLY A 118 13.04 -23.73 -27.12
C GLY A 118 13.96 -23.00 -26.14
N TYR A 119 14.07 -23.53 -24.93
CA TYR A 119 14.95 -23.04 -23.87
C TYR A 119 16.42 -23.15 -24.25
N SER A 120 16.84 -24.15 -25.03
CA SER A 120 18.22 -24.23 -25.54
C SER A 120 18.55 -23.10 -26.51
N ALA A 121 17.61 -22.72 -27.38
CA ALA A 121 17.76 -21.56 -28.27
C ALA A 121 17.83 -20.25 -27.47
N GLN A 122 16.97 -20.09 -26.46
CA GLN A 122 16.99 -18.94 -25.55
C GLN A 122 18.32 -18.85 -24.78
N ARG A 123 18.83 -19.96 -24.23
CA ARG A 123 20.09 -19.99 -23.49
C ARG A 123 21.26 -19.56 -24.37
N ARG A 124 21.35 -20.09 -25.60
CA ARG A 124 22.39 -19.71 -26.57
C ARG A 124 22.32 -18.21 -26.89
N LEU A 125 21.13 -17.66 -27.10
CA LEU A 125 20.95 -16.23 -27.37
C LEU A 125 21.29 -15.36 -26.15
N TRP A 126 20.98 -15.82 -24.94
CA TRP A 126 21.29 -15.12 -23.70
C TRP A 126 22.81 -15.09 -23.44
N GLN A 127 23.49 -16.23 -23.59
CA GLN A 127 24.95 -16.33 -23.55
C GLN A 127 25.62 -15.50 -24.65
N GLY A 128 25.11 -15.56 -25.88
CA GLY A 128 25.55 -14.76 -27.02
C GLY A 128 25.25 -13.26 -26.87
N SER A 129 24.47 -12.88 -25.87
CA SER A 129 24.23 -11.49 -25.45
C SER A 129 25.07 -11.11 -24.22
N ARG A 130 26.07 -11.94 -23.85
CA ARG A 130 26.92 -11.78 -22.65
C ARG A 130 26.10 -11.63 -21.37
N HIS A 131 24.99 -12.36 -21.27
CA HIS A 131 24.05 -12.31 -20.14
C HIS A 131 23.35 -10.94 -19.95
N ASN A 132 23.41 -10.04 -20.95
CA ASN A 132 22.66 -8.78 -20.93
C ASN A 132 21.19 -9.03 -21.29
N TRP A 133 20.30 -8.79 -20.32
CA TRP A 133 18.87 -9.06 -20.44
C TRP A 133 18.15 -8.23 -21.50
N GLU A 134 18.48 -6.95 -21.63
CA GLU A 134 17.83 -6.06 -22.59
C GLU A 134 18.16 -6.47 -24.04
N THR A 135 19.44 -6.77 -24.29
CA THR A 135 19.91 -7.28 -25.59
C THR A 135 19.27 -8.62 -25.92
N PHE A 136 19.16 -9.52 -24.94
CA PHE A 136 18.48 -10.80 -25.10
C PHE A 136 16.99 -10.62 -25.42
N MET A 137 16.26 -9.81 -24.64
CA MET A 137 14.83 -9.56 -24.82
C MET A 137 14.51 -8.88 -26.15
N GLN A 138 15.41 -8.02 -26.64
CA GLN A 138 15.30 -7.42 -27.96
C GLN A 138 15.47 -8.49 -29.05
N ARG A 139 16.47 -9.36 -28.94
CA ARG A 139 16.75 -10.44 -29.90
C ARG A 139 15.63 -11.47 -29.99
N VAL A 140 15.07 -11.86 -28.84
CA VAL A 140 13.93 -12.79 -28.81
C VAL A 140 12.59 -12.10 -29.08
N GLY A 141 12.54 -10.78 -29.29
CA GLY A 141 11.33 -10.07 -29.70
C GLY A 141 10.30 -9.82 -28.58
N TRP A 142 10.74 -9.73 -27.33
CA TRP A 142 9.87 -9.51 -26.16
C TRP A 142 9.74 -8.04 -25.75
N LEU A 143 10.35 -7.12 -26.50
CA LEU A 143 10.20 -5.68 -26.31
C LEU A 143 9.24 -5.07 -27.35
N VAL A 144 8.61 -3.96 -26.97
CA VAL A 144 7.86 -3.02 -27.82
C VAL A 144 8.45 -1.65 -27.59
N HIS A 145 8.69 -0.89 -28.67
CA HIS A 145 9.14 0.49 -28.56
C HIS A 145 7.94 1.43 -28.52
N ASP A 146 7.97 2.38 -27.60
CA ASP A 146 6.99 3.47 -27.57
C ASP A 146 7.14 4.36 -28.82
N PRO A 147 6.07 4.59 -29.61
CA PRO A 147 6.13 5.45 -30.79
C PRO A 147 6.49 6.93 -30.51
N GLN A 148 6.34 7.41 -29.27
CA GLN A 148 6.52 8.83 -28.90
C GLN A 148 7.91 9.14 -28.32
N ASP A 149 8.51 8.25 -27.53
CA ASP A 149 9.82 8.49 -26.89
C ASP A 149 10.89 7.40 -27.17
N GLY A 150 10.55 6.36 -27.93
CA GLY A 150 11.48 5.32 -28.40
C GLY A 150 11.91 4.31 -27.32
N LYS A 151 11.42 4.43 -26.08
CA LYS A 151 11.82 3.53 -24.97
C LYS A 151 11.29 2.12 -25.20
N ALA A 152 12.14 1.14 -24.92
CA ALA A 152 11.78 -0.27 -24.99
C ALA A 152 11.02 -0.70 -23.72
N MET A 153 9.78 -1.19 -23.90
CA MET A 153 8.95 -1.76 -22.85
C MET A 153 8.76 -3.27 -23.08
N LEU A 154 8.65 -4.04 -22.00
CA LEU A 154 8.33 -5.47 -22.09
C LEU A 154 6.91 -5.69 -22.65
N ARG A 155 6.75 -6.70 -23.50
CA ARG A 155 5.43 -7.25 -23.87
C ARG A 155 4.82 -7.93 -22.64
N TYR A 156 3.54 -7.67 -22.38
CA TYR A 156 2.86 -8.22 -21.20
C TYR A 156 1.92 -9.38 -21.57
N TRP A 157 2.09 -10.50 -20.86
CA TRP A 157 1.19 -11.65 -20.86
C TRP A 157 -0.09 -11.37 -20.04
N PRO A 158 -1.33 -11.80 -20.42
CA PRO A 158 -1.79 -12.48 -21.62
C PRO A 158 -2.57 -11.51 -22.52
N ARG A 159 -1.87 -10.67 -23.29
CA ARG A 159 -2.47 -9.96 -24.43
C ARG A 159 -1.79 -10.48 -25.70
N ARG A 160 -2.51 -10.46 -26.83
CA ARG A 160 -2.09 -10.98 -28.17
C ARG A 160 -0.89 -10.23 -28.80
N GLN A 161 0.12 -9.92 -27.99
CA GLN A 161 1.31 -9.18 -28.37
C GLN A 161 2.49 -10.10 -28.68
N PHE A 162 2.46 -11.39 -28.31
CA PHE A 162 3.52 -12.34 -28.67
C PHE A 162 3.25 -13.00 -30.03
N ASP A 163 4.31 -13.36 -30.74
CA ASP A 163 4.26 -13.99 -32.07
C ASP A 163 4.24 -15.51 -31.92
N TYR A 164 3.06 -16.11 -32.14
CA TYR A 164 2.87 -17.57 -32.14
C TYR A 164 2.94 -18.16 -33.54
N SER A 165 3.96 -17.77 -34.31
CA SER A 165 4.23 -18.30 -35.63
C SER A 165 5.61 -18.94 -35.69
N LEU A 166 5.83 -19.83 -36.67
CA LEU A 166 7.17 -20.35 -36.95
C LEU A 166 8.10 -19.25 -37.51
N GLN A 167 7.56 -18.09 -37.89
CA GLN A 167 8.31 -16.92 -38.33
C GLN A 167 8.77 -16.03 -37.18
N ALA A 168 8.34 -16.31 -35.94
CA ALA A 168 8.76 -15.59 -34.75
C ALA A 168 10.30 -15.54 -34.63
N PRO A 169 10.85 -14.50 -33.94
CA PRO A 169 12.27 -14.43 -33.67
C PRO A 169 12.80 -15.71 -33.02
N GLU A 170 14.08 -16.01 -33.27
CA GLU A 170 14.74 -17.15 -32.64
C GLU A 170 14.66 -17.04 -31.11
N GLY A 171 14.33 -18.14 -30.43
CA GLY A 171 14.11 -18.17 -28.98
C GLY A 171 12.83 -17.45 -28.49
N HIS A 172 11.94 -16.99 -29.36
CA HIS A 172 10.72 -16.26 -28.94
C HIS A 172 9.80 -17.08 -28.02
N LEU A 173 9.73 -18.40 -28.23
CA LEU A 173 8.94 -19.37 -27.47
C LEU A 173 9.85 -20.49 -26.95
N PRO A 174 9.48 -21.18 -25.86
CA PRO A 174 8.32 -20.94 -24.99
C PRO A 174 8.49 -19.72 -24.07
N LEU A 175 7.38 -19.13 -23.63
CA LEU A 175 7.33 -17.91 -22.83
C LEU A 175 7.38 -18.23 -21.33
N THR A 176 8.30 -17.56 -20.62
CA THR A 176 8.38 -17.60 -19.16
C THR A 176 7.90 -16.28 -18.57
N ASN A 177 6.98 -16.34 -17.61
CA ASN A 177 6.40 -15.14 -17.01
C ASN A 177 7.44 -14.39 -16.16
N MET A 178 7.66 -13.11 -16.47
CA MET A 178 8.62 -12.25 -15.76
C MET A 178 7.95 -11.18 -14.87
N VAL A 179 6.64 -11.31 -14.58
CA VAL A 179 5.91 -10.39 -13.67
C VAL A 179 6.54 -10.31 -12.28
N ARG A 180 7.26 -11.36 -11.86
CA ARG A 180 7.95 -11.43 -10.56
C ARG A 180 9.48 -11.32 -10.67
N GLY A 181 9.98 -10.69 -11.72
CA GLY A 181 11.42 -10.60 -11.99
C GLY A 181 11.90 -11.65 -12.99
N ARG A 182 13.22 -11.70 -13.19
CA ARG A 182 13.87 -12.49 -14.26
C ARG A 182 14.40 -13.84 -13.76
N ASP A 183 14.38 -14.05 -12.45
CA ASP A 183 15.08 -15.16 -11.77
C ASP A 183 14.54 -16.55 -12.14
N LEU A 184 13.23 -16.63 -12.44
CA LEU A 184 12.61 -17.87 -12.91
C LEU A 184 13.16 -18.28 -14.29
N LEU A 185 13.19 -17.33 -15.22
CA LEU A 185 13.76 -17.56 -16.54
C LEU A 185 15.26 -17.80 -16.44
N GLN A 186 15.97 -17.02 -15.61
CA GLN A 186 17.39 -17.24 -15.36
C GLN A 186 17.67 -18.66 -14.86
N SER A 187 16.90 -19.15 -13.89
CA SER A 187 17.04 -20.50 -13.36
C SER A 187 16.73 -21.59 -14.40
N LEU A 188 15.78 -21.35 -15.32
CA LEU A 188 15.56 -22.23 -16.48
C LEU A 188 16.76 -22.22 -17.41
N LEU A 189 17.29 -21.05 -17.78
CA LEU A 189 18.39 -20.93 -18.74
C LEU A 189 19.72 -21.44 -18.17
N GLU A 190 19.95 -21.31 -16.87
CA GLU A 190 21.14 -21.81 -16.16
C GLU A 190 21.05 -23.31 -15.84
N HIS A 191 19.87 -23.93 -15.98
CA HIS A 191 19.66 -25.34 -15.65
C HIS A 191 20.61 -26.27 -16.42
N PRO A 192 21.24 -27.29 -15.80
CA PRO A 192 22.19 -28.18 -16.47
C PRO A 192 21.59 -28.97 -17.64
N ALA A 193 20.26 -29.04 -17.74
CA ALA A 193 19.54 -29.66 -18.86
C ALA A 193 19.93 -29.12 -20.24
N PHE A 194 20.40 -27.87 -20.32
CA PHE A 194 20.67 -27.17 -21.58
C PHE A 194 22.17 -26.93 -21.82
N GLU A 195 23.05 -27.60 -21.08
CA GLU A 195 24.50 -27.36 -21.06
C GLU A 195 25.23 -27.95 -22.29
N GLN A 196 24.71 -29.01 -22.91
CA GLN A 196 25.36 -29.74 -24.02
C GLN A 196 24.89 -29.36 -25.45
N ALA A 197 23.99 -28.38 -25.62
CA ALA A 197 23.42 -28.04 -26.93
C ALA A 197 24.38 -27.29 -27.90
N LEU A 198 25.65 -27.13 -27.55
CA LEU A 198 26.65 -26.38 -28.30
C LEU A 198 27.90 -27.24 -28.59
N GLY A 199 27.74 -28.22 -29.48
CA GLY A 199 28.89 -28.85 -30.15
C GLY A 199 28.86 -30.37 -30.25
N ALA A 200 28.03 -30.92 -31.14
CA ALA A 200 28.30 -32.16 -31.88
C ALA A 200 27.17 -32.42 -32.89
N GLY A 201 27.53 -32.58 -34.17
CA GLY A 201 26.72 -33.40 -35.07
C GLY A 201 26.76 -34.85 -34.60
N GLU A 202 25.67 -35.58 -34.83
CA GLU A 202 25.59 -37.03 -34.66
C GLU A 202 25.99 -37.59 -33.29
N ALA A 203 25.18 -37.30 -32.27
CA ALA A 203 24.97 -38.24 -31.17
C ALA A 203 23.48 -38.19 -30.80
N ALA A 204 22.72 -39.04 -31.49
CA ALA A 204 21.33 -39.31 -31.18
C ALA A 204 21.20 -39.63 -29.69
N ALA A 205 20.34 -38.91 -28.96
CA ALA A 205 19.77 -39.41 -27.73
C ALA A 205 19.21 -40.80 -28.04
N THR A 206 19.83 -41.83 -27.46
CA THR A 206 19.32 -43.19 -27.52
C THR A 206 17.87 -43.17 -27.01
N PRO A 207 16.91 -43.84 -27.68
CA PRO A 207 15.48 -43.75 -27.36
C PRO A 207 15.07 -44.29 -25.98
N GLU A 208 16.02 -44.70 -25.15
CA GLU A 208 15.80 -45.49 -23.94
C GLU A 208 15.86 -44.66 -22.64
N ALA A 209 16.03 -43.34 -22.74
CA ALA A 209 15.89 -42.44 -21.59
C ALA A 209 14.42 -42.02 -21.41
N ARG A 210 13.72 -42.82 -20.60
CA ARG A 210 12.46 -42.56 -19.88
C ARG A 210 11.17 -42.48 -20.70
N ASP A 211 10.41 -43.59 -20.60
CA ASP A 211 9.05 -43.83 -21.06
C ASP A 211 7.98 -43.28 -20.07
N ASP A 212 8.40 -42.57 -19.01
CA ASP A 212 7.56 -42.17 -17.86
C ASP A 212 6.78 -40.85 -18.06
N LEU A 213 7.04 -40.13 -19.17
CA LEU A 213 6.33 -38.92 -19.58
C LEU A 213 5.57 -39.08 -20.92
N ARG A 214 5.70 -40.24 -21.59
CA ARG A 214 4.94 -40.61 -22.80
C ARG A 214 3.70 -41.40 -22.38
N GLY A 215 2.52 -40.92 -22.74
CA GLY A 215 1.25 -41.52 -22.34
C GLY A 215 0.91 -41.40 -20.84
N THR A 216 1.80 -40.87 -20.00
CA THR A 216 1.61 -40.68 -18.55
C THR A 216 1.69 -39.21 -18.13
N PRO A 217 0.81 -38.75 -17.21
CA PRO A 217 0.85 -37.41 -16.63
C PRO A 217 2.23 -37.06 -16.10
N ALA A 218 2.71 -35.85 -16.38
CA ALA A 218 4.04 -35.34 -15.98
C ALA A 218 4.16 -35.03 -14.47
N LEU A 219 3.77 -35.99 -13.64
CA LEU A 219 3.86 -35.94 -12.19
C LEU A 219 4.91 -36.97 -11.74
N GLY A 220 5.95 -36.52 -11.04
CA GLY A 220 6.90 -37.42 -10.39
C GLY A 220 6.20 -38.35 -9.38
N ALA A 221 6.78 -39.52 -9.08
CA ALA A 221 6.15 -40.54 -8.23
C ALA A 221 5.66 -40.01 -6.88
N ALA A 222 6.40 -39.08 -6.25
CA ALA A 222 6.01 -38.43 -5.01
C ALA A 222 4.82 -37.47 -5.17
N ALA A 223 4.75 -36.74 -6.29
CA ALA A 223 3.64 -35.83 -6.61
C ALA A 223 2.38 -36.61 -6.99
N ARG A 224 2.53 -37.76 -7.67
CA ARG A 224 1.42 -38.67 -7.98
C ARG A 224 0.84 -39.31 -6.71
N ALA A 225 1.69 -39.79 -5.81
CA ALA A 225 1.25 -40.34 -4.52
C ALA A 225 0.51 -39.30 -3.68
N TRP A 226 1.02 -38.06 -3.61
CA TRP A 226 0.34 -36.94 -2.95
C TRP A 226 -1.00 -36.57 -3.61
N TRP A 227 -1.08 -36.60 -4.94
CA TRP A 227 -2.32 -36.33 -5.68
C TRP A 227 -3.38 -37.42 -5.43
N GLU A 228 -2.97 -38.69 -5.49
CA GLU A 228 -3.82 -39.84 -5.19
C GLU A 228 -4.28 -39.84 -3.72
N GLU A 229 -3.46 -39.34 -2.80
CA GLU A 229 -3.82 -39.15 -1.38
C GLU A 229 -4.88 -38.06 -1.20
N ILE A 230 -4.76 -36.92 -1.87
CA ILE A 230 -5.73 -35.81 -1.76
C ILE A 230 -7.05 -36.11 -2.48
N VAL A 231 -7.00 -36.73 -3.66
CA VAL A 231 -8.21 -37.08 -4.42
C VAL A 231 -8.88 -38.33 -3.84
N GLY A 232 -8.10 -39.31 -3.36
CA GLY A 232 -8.60 -40.53 -2.72
C GLY A 232 -9.12 -40.32 -1.29
N ALA A 233 -8.70 -39.27 -0.59
CA ALA A 233 -9.26 -38.90 0.72
C ALA A 233 -10.62 -38.16 0.63
N GLY A 234 -11.07 -37.81 -0.59
CA GLY A 234 -12.27 -36.98 -0.82
C GLY A 234 -13.62 -37.67 -0.56
N ASP A 235 -13.68 -39.00 -0.54
CA ASP A 235 -14.96 -39.73 -0.41
C ASP A 235 -15.36 -40.05 1.05
N GLY A 236 -14.51 -39.76 2.05
CA GLY A 236 -14.74 -40.20 3.44
C GLY A 236 -14.93 -39.11 4.50
N GLN A 237 -14.64 -37.84 4.18
CA GLN A 237 -14.60 -36.76 5.18
C GLN A 237 -15.87 -35.87 5.22
N GLU A 238 -16.77 -36.00 4.25
CA GLU A 238 -18.04 -35.25 4.23
C GLU A 238 -19.11 -35.81 5.20
N ASP A 239 -19.03 -37.09 5.59
CA ASP A 239 -20.04 -37.69 6.48
C ASP A 239 -19.85 -37.33 7.97
N GLU A 240 -18.62 -37.14 8.47
CA GLU A 240 -18.39 -36.73 9.87
C GLU A 240 -18.73 -35.25 10.12
N GLU A 241 -18.49 -34.38 9.13
CA GLU A 241 -18.79 -32.95 9.21
C GLU A 241 -20.29 -32.67 9.03
N ALA A 242 -20.97 -33.46 8.18
CA ALA A 242 -22.43 -33.44 8.06
C ALA A 242 -23.14 -33.97 9.32
N THR A 243 -22.56 -34.99 9.99
CA THR A 243 -23.11 -35.55 11.23
C THR A 243 -22.98 -34.56 12.40
N ARG A 244 -21.83 -33.88 12.55
CA ARG A 244 -21.66 -32.79 13.54
C ARG A 244 -22.55 -31.57 13.24
N ALA A 245 -22.76 -31.24 11.97
CA ALA A 245 -23.67 -30.17 11.56
C ALA A 245 -25.16 -30.54 11.74
N ALA A 246 -25.50 -31.82 11.84
CA ALA A 246 -26.84 -32.31 12.16
C ALA A 246 -27.10 -32.32 13.68
N GLU A 247 -26.12 -32.72 14.49
CA GLU A 247 -26.21 -32.66 15.96
C GLU A 247 -26.26 -31.23 16.48
N GLY A 248 -25.51 -30.29 15.87
CA GLY A 248 -25.60 -28.86 16.17
C GLY A 248 -26.94 -28.23 15.77
N ARG A 249 -27.63 -28.76 14.75
CA ARG A 249 -28.97 -28.30 14.34
C ARG A 249 -30.09 -28.84 15.24
N ALA A 250 -29.92 -30.00 15.86
CA ALA A 250 -30.86 -30.54 16.84
C ALA A 250 -30.85 -29.75 18.16
N ALA A 251 -29.70 -29.19 18.56
CA ALA A 251 -29.58 -28.36 19.76
C ALA A 251 -30.22 -26.97 19.62
N LEU A 252 -30.24 -26.40 18.41
CA LEU A 252 -30.83 -25.08 18.13
C LEU A 252 -32.34 -25.11 17.87
N ALA A 253 -32.93 -26.28 17.60
CA ALA A 253 -34.36 -26.44 17.39
C ALA A 253 -35.19 -26.48 18.69
N GLY A 254 -34.55 -26.54 19.86
CA GLY A 254 -35.22 -26.60 21.17
C GLY A 254 -35.58 -25.25 21.81
N ALA A 255 -35.20 -24.11 21.23
CA ALA A 255 -35.24 -22.82 21.93
C ALA A 255 -36.18 -21.76 21.32
N ALA A 256 -37.02 -22.07 20.33
CA ALA A 256 -37.95 -21.09 19.75
C ALA A 256 -39.39 -21.62 19.68
N ALA A 257 -40.11 -21.46 20.80
CA ALA A 257 -41.57 -21.52 20.84
C ALA A 257 -42.10 -20.20 21.43
N PHE A 258 -43.11 -19.62 20.75
CA PHE A 258 -44.03 -18.49 21.05
C PHE A 258 -43.99 -17.43 19.93
N ASP A 259 -44.91 -17.45 18.96
CA ASP A 259 -46.32 -16.96 18.93
C ASP A 259 -46.33 -15.68 18.08
N GLY A 260 -47.07 -15.50 16.97
CA GLY A 260 -48.16 -16.27 16.40
C GLY A 260 -49.26 -15.32 15.92
N THR A 261 -48.96 -14.33 15.06
CA THR A 261 -50.02 -13.54 14.39
C THR A 261 -49.70 -13.29 12.92
N ARG A 262 -50.63 -13.77 12.09
CA ARG A 262 -50.63 -13.89 10.64
C ARG A 262 -51.41 -12.70 10.05
N LEU A 263 -50.80 -11.93 9.16
CA LEU A 263 -51.49 -10.90 8.35
C LEU A 263 -51.35 -11.28 6.87
N GLU A 264 -52.47 -11.66 6.27
CA GLU A 264 -52.59 -11.99 4.83
C GLU A 264 -52.76 -10.70 4.02
N LEU A 265 -52.04 -10.58 2.90
CA LEU A 265 -52.22 -9.51 1.90
C LEU A 265 -52.99 -10.04 0.68
N PRO A 266 -53.97 -9.29 0.13
CA PRO A 266 -54.75 -9.71 -1.02
C PRO A 266 -54.03 -9.43 -2.35
N ARG A 267 -54.22 -10.34 -3.32
CA ARG A 267 -53.75 -10.22 -4.72
C ARG A 267 -54.67 -9.31 -5.53
N GLN A 268 -54.10 -8.49 -6.42
CA GLN A 268 -54.79 -7.89 -7.57
C GLN A 268 -53.93 -7.90 -8.85
N PRO A 269 -54.56 -7.82 -10.04
CA PRO A 269 -54.12 -8.54 -11.24
C PRO A 269 -53.40 -7.67 -12.29
N ALA A 270 -52.80 -8.37 -13.26
CA ALA A 270 -52.06 -7.83 -14.39
C ALA A 270 -52.93 -7.03 -15.38
N GLY A 271 -52.34 -5.97 -15.94
CA GLY A 271 -52.91 -5.14 -17.01
C GLY A 271 -51.85 -4.79 -18.07
N GLU A 272 -52.32 -4.65 -19.31
CA GLU A 272 -51.64 -4.87 -20.59
C GLU A 272 -50.67 -3.76 -21.07
N ALA A 273 -49.79 -4.18 -22.00
CA ALA A 273 -48.86 -3.36 -22.74
C ALA A 273 -49.53 -2.58 -23.89
N ALA A 274 -49.10 -1.34 -24.10
CA ALA A 274 -49.46 -0.54 -25.28
C ALA A 274 -48.21 -0.01 -26.00
N GLN A 275 -48.15 -0.26 -27.30
CA GLN A 275 -47.14 0.20 -28.27
C GLN A 275 -47.31 1.68 -28.62
N VAL A 276 -46.21 2.42 -28.83
CA VAL A 276 -46.23 3.76 -29.45
C VAL A 276 -45.09 3.90 -30.47
N ARG A 277 -45.45 4.42 -31.65
CA ARG A 277 -44.64 4.68 -32.87
C ARG A 277 -43.79 5.96 -32.77
N PRO A 278 -42.73 6.12 -33.59
CA PRO A 278 -41.91 7.34 -33.63
C PRO A 278 -42.44 8.37 -34.65
N PRO A 279 -42.19 9.69 -34.43
CA PRO A 279 -42.37 10.72 -35.45
C PRO A 279 -41.03 11.18 -36.09
N PRO A 280 -41.07 11.96 -37.20
CA PRO A 280 -40.09 11.94 -38.29
C PRO A 280 -39.04 13.06 -38.25
N ALA A 281 -38.09 12.97 -39.18
CA ALA A 281 -36.92 13.85 -39.34
C ALA A 281 -37.10 15.05 -40.30
N ALA A 282 -36.30 16.09 -40.00
CA ALA A 282 -35.59 17.07 -40.86
C ALA A 282 -36.31 18.41 -41.21
N PRO A 283 -35.60 19.56 -41.35
CA PRO A 283 -34.47 19.76 -42.29
C PRO A 283 -33.25 20.59 -41.80
N GLY A 284 -32.18 20.56 -42.63
CA GLY A 284 -30.81 21.04 -42.35
C GLY A 284 -30.53 22.55 -42.53
N PRO A 285 -29.25 22.94 -42.40
CA PRO A 285 -28.84 24.33 -42.25
C PRO A 285 -28.48 25.03 -43.57
N ALA A 286 -28.76 26.34 -43.62
CA ALA A 286 -28.35 27.25 -44.67
C ALA A 286 -27.06 28.00 -44.30
N ASP A 287 -26.26 28.24 -45.34
CA ASP A 287 -24.96 28.90 -45.39
C ASP A 287 -24.90 30.34 -44.87
N GLY A 288 -23.68 30.73 -44.50
CA GLY A 288 -23.11 31.99 -45.00
C GLY A 288 -22.44 32.90 -43.97
N GLY A 289 -21.16 33.24 -44.22
CA GLY A 289 -20.64 34.54 -43.80
C GLY A 289 -19.25 34.56 -43.16
N THR A 290 -18.23 34.47 -44.02
CA THR A 290 -16.80 34.70 -43.74
C THR A 290 -16.47 36.14 -43.35
N GLY A 291 -15.44 36.32 -42.51
CA GLY A 291 -14.73 37.59 -42.32
C GLY A 291 -13.33 37.36 -41.74
N VAL A 292 -12.33 37.43 -42.62
CA VAL A 292 -10.89 37.21 -42.37
C VAL A 292 -10.21 38.53 -42.02
N GLY A 293 -9.20 38.48 -41.14
CA GLY A 293 -8.18 39.50 -40.98
C GLY A 293 -6.96 38.93 -40.28
N ALA A 294 -5.99 38.45 -41.07
CA ALA A 294 -4.66 38.06 -40.62
C ALA A 294 -3.67 39.22 -40.80
N GLY A 295 -2.65 39.26 -39.96
CA GLY A 295 -1.47 40.10 -40.10
C GLY A 295 -0.39 39.58 -39.15
N ASP A 296 0.55 38.81 -39.71
CA ASP A 296 1.76 38.31 -39.08
C ASP A 296 2.70 39.47 -38.69
N ASP A 297 3.39 39.35 -37.55
CA ASP A 297 4.86 39.44 -37.55
C ASP A 297 5.44 38.76 -36.30
N TRP A 298 6.21 37.71 -36.54
CA TRP A 298 7.04 36.99 -35.57
C TRP A 298 8.49 37.47 -35.72
N LEU A 299 9.26 37.35 -34.63
CA LEU A 299 10.74 37.19 -34.65
C LEU A 299 11.59 38.40 -35.03
N GLN A 300 11.66 39.44 -34.18
CA GLN A 300 12.87 40.27 -34.09
C GLN A 300 13.26 40.84 -32.71
N GLN A 301 12.75 40.36 -31.57
CA GLN A 301 13.26 40.79 -30.23
C GLN A 301 13.39 39.67 -29.19
N GLY A 302 13.66 38.43 -29.64
CA GLY A 302 13.80 37.25 -28.76
C GLY A 302 15.22 36.82 -28.42
N VAL A 303 16.23 37.71 -28.49
CA VAL A 303 17.65 37.35 -28.22
C VAL A 303 18.33 38.25 -27.18
N ALA A 304 17.61 39.19 -26.54
CA ALA A 304 18.18 40.09 -25.53
C ALA A 304 17.59 39.92 -24.11
N TRP A 305 17.00 38.76 -23.80
CA TRP A 305 16.41 38.49 -22.47
C TRP A 305 16.95 37.22 -21.77
N LEU A 306 17.97 36.57 -22.36
CA LEU A 306 18.62 35.36 -21.81
C LEU A 306 20.04 35.61 -21.27
N GLN A 307 20.36 36.83 -20.83
CA GLN A 307 21.64 37.17 -20.19
C GLN A 307 21.48 38.07 -18.96
N GLY A 308 20.52 37.76 -18.07
CA GLY A 308 20.28 38.55 -16.85
C GLY A 308 20.00 37.76 -15.57
N LEU A 309 20.09 36.42 -15.57
CA LEU A 309 19.64 35.61 -14.42
C LEU A 309 20.74 34.91 -13.61
N PHE A 310 22.02 35.16 -13.89
CA PHE A 310 23.12 34.73 -13.01
C PHE A 310 24.20 35.81 -12.90
N GLY A 311 24.23 36.49 -11.75
CA GLY A 311 25.28 37.41 -11.33
C GLY A 311 25.22 37.63 -9.82
N GLU A 312 26.17 37.05 -9.11
CA GLU A 312 26.43 37.23 -7.68
C GLU A 312 27.11 38.59 -7.40
N GLN A 313 26.80 39.23 -6.25
CA GLN A 313 27.72 39.56 -5.14
C GLN A 313 27.23 40.72 -4.23
N GLU A 314 27.11 40.38 -2.94
CA GLU A 314 27.67 41.01 -1.72
C GLU A 314 27.38 42.44 -1.19
N GLN A 315 27.11 42.44 0.14
CA GLN A 315 27.54 43.34 1.25
C GLN A 315 26.79 44.66 1.60
N HIS A 316 26.12 44.68 2.78
CA HIS A 316 26.55 45.44 3.98
C HIS A 316 25.66 45.21 5.24
N ASP A 317 26.29 44.69 6.32
CA ASP A 317 26.25 44.95 7.79
C ASP A 317 25.20 45.92 8.41
N GLU A 318 24.71 45.82 9.66
CA GLU A 318 25.31 45.36 10.93
C GLU A 318 24.27 45.26 12.10
N LYS A 319 24.60 44.41 13.10
CA LYS A 319 24.37 44.47 14.57
C LYS A 319 23.12 43.87 15.25
N GLY A 320 23.40 42.83 16.05
CA GLY A 320 22.60 42.40 17.21
C GLY A 320 22.94 41.00 17.77
N GLU A 321 24.16 40.77 18.28
CA GLU A 321 24.61 39.50 18.88
C GLU A 321 24.10 39.28 20.32
N ALA A 322 23.73 38.02 20.63
CA ALA A 322 23.97 37.40 21.94
C ALA A 322 24.30 35.90 21.74
N SER A 323 25.44 35.52 22.31
CA SER A 323 26.25 34.31 22.08
C SER A 323 25.73 33.05 22.79
N SER A 324 25.77 31.90 22.09
CA SER A 324 26.22 30.63 22.67
C SER A 324 26.79 29.72 21.58
N THR A 325 28.11 29.56 21.59
CA THR A 325 28.91 28.82 20.62
C THR A 325 28.84 27.31 20.84
N ALA A 326 28.16 26.60 19.93
CA ALA A 326 28.50 25.23 19.55
C ALA A 326 28.69 25.24 18.03
N THR A 327 29.94 25.12 17.58
CA THR A 327 30.34 25.14 16.18
C THR A 327 29.70 23.98 15.43
N LYS A 328 28.63 24.24 14.65
CA LYS A 328 28.14 23.30 13.63
C LYS A 328 29.18 23.23 12.52
N ALA A 329 30.01 22.19 12.49
CA ALA A 329 30.79 21.88 11.30
C ALA A 329 29.84 21.59 10.13
N PRO A 330 30.04 22.15 8.92
CA PRO A 330 29.20 21.83 7.78
C PRO A 330 29.45 20.38 7.35
N LEU A 331 28.36 19.61 7.18
CA LEU A 331 28.38 18.31 6.53
C LEU A 331 28.72 18.48 5.03
N PRO A 332 29.34 17.48 4.39
CA PRO A 332 29.61 17.53 2.95
C PRO A 332 28.31 17.73 2.15
N LYS A 333 28.38 18.57 1.11
CA LYS A 333 27.26 18.83 0.19
C LYS A 333 26.99 17.58 -0.65
N ASP A 334 25.73 17.17 -0.74
CA ASP A 334 25.24 16.10 -1.62
C ASP A 334 25.35 16.56 -3.08
N ASP A 335 26.22 15.92 -3.86
CA ASP A 335 26.50 16.22 -5.27
C ASP A 335 25.72 15.31 -6.24
N GLY A 336 24.77 14.52 -5.72
CA GLY A 336 23.96 13.61 -6.53
C GLY A 336 24.65 12.29 -6.88
N GLN A 337 25.84 12.01 -6.34
CA GLN A 337 26.52 10.70 -6.45
C GLN A 337 26.32 9.79 -5.23
N GLY A 338 25.51 10.23 -4.26
CA GLY A 338 25.28 9.53 -2.99
C GLY A 338 26.26 9.98 -1.91
N LEU A 339 25.82 9.97 -0.65
CA LEU A 339 26.66 10.36 0.47
C LEU A 339 27.89 9.42 0.56
N ASP A 340 29.08 10.02 0.53
CA ASP A 340 30.36 9.34 0.73
C ASP A 340 30.59 9.22 2.25
N PHE A 341 30.26 8.07 2.82
CA PHE A 341 30.22 7.82 4.26
C PHE A 341 31.56 7.29 4.80
N ASP A 342 32.68 7.91 4.37
CA ASP A 342 34.03 7.65 4.87
C ASP A 342 34.43 8.73 5.90
N PHE A 343 34.49 8.37 7.17
CA PHE A 343 34.81 9.28 8.27
C PHE A 343 36.20 8.97 8.82
N ARG A 344 37.07 9.98 8.84
CA ARG A 344 38.47 9.82 9.29
C ARG A 344 38.78 10.73 10.46
N GLY A 345 39.41 10.15 11.48
CA GLY A 345 39.96 10.89 12.62
C GLY A 345 41.27 11.61 12.24
N PRO A 346 41.85 12.38 13.16
CA PRO A 346 43.11 13.07 12.92
C PRO A 346 44.26 12.10 12.59
N GLY A 347 45.04 12.38 11.54
CA GLY A 347 46.17 11.55 11.11
C GLY A 347 45.83 10.51 10.04
N GLU A 348 46.81 9.68 9.67
CA GLU A 348 46.62 8.58 8.70
C GLU A 348 45.79 7.45 9.33
N PRO A 349 44.84 6.82 8.59
CA PRO A 349 44.07 5.68 9.08
C PRO A 349 44.99 4.52 9.48
N THR A 350 45.01 4.19 10.77
CA THR A 350 45.72 3.02 11.31
C THR A 350 44.77 1.90 11.71
N TRP A 351 43.47 2.18 11.79
CA TRP A 351 42.46 1.20 12.18
C TRP A 351 41.09 1.52 11.58
N ARG A 352 40.42 0.53 11.01
CA ARG A 352 39.23 0.70 10.16
C ARG A 352 38.03 -0.10 10.67
N VAL A 353 36.87 0.55 10.70
CA VAL A 353 35.58 -0.06 11.05
C VAL A 353 34.61 0.10 9.87
N THR A 354 34.00 -1.00 9.46
CA THR A 354 32.88 -0.98 8.51
C THR A 354 31.57 -1.23 9.25
N LEU A 355 30.65 -0.27 9.22
CA LEU A 355 29.31 -0.37 9.81
C LEU A 355 28.27 -0.55 8.70
N ILE A 356 27.50 -1.63 8.74
CA ILE A 356 26.41 -1.92 7.80
C ILE A 356 25.08 -2.00 8.58
N ALA A 357 24.14 -1.11 8.29
CA ALA A 357 22.82 -1.08 8.93
C ALA A 357 21.70 -1.36 7.91
N GLY A 358 21.03 -2.51 8.03
CA GLY A 358 19.88 -2.89 7.19
C GLY A 358 18.55 -2.48 7.81
N PHE A 359 17.49 -2.32 7.00
CA PHE A 359 16.14 -1.89 7.44
C PHE A 359 16.11 -0.61 8.30
N GLU A 360 17.20 0.15 8.29
CA GLU A 360 17.43 1.37 9.09
C GLU A 360 18.06 2.46 8.24
N THR A 361 17.83 2.45 6.93
CA THR A 361 18.33 3.48 6.00
C THR A 361 17.97 4.89 6.48
N PHE A 362 16.81 5.05 7.12
CA PHE A 362 16.37 6.30 7.75
C PHE A 362 17.26 6.81 8.89
N ASN A 363 18.11 5.97 9.48
CA ASN A 363 19.10 6.34 10.49
C ASN A 363 20.46 6.74 9.88
N ALA A 364 20.66 6.65 8.56
CA ALA A 364 21.97 6.85 7.93
C ALA A 364 22.64 8.17 8.33
N ARG A 365 21.88 9.27 8.39
CA ARG A 365 22.38 10.59 8.84
C ARG A 365 22.82 10.58 10.30
N LEU A 366 22.05 9.96 11.18
CA LEU A 366 22.39 9.85 12.61
C LEU A 366 23.65 9.02 12.81
N LEU A 367 23.76 7.90 12.08
CA LEU A 367 24.93 7.04 12.12
C LEU A 367 26.17 7.78 11.57
N ALA A 368 26.02 8.57 10.52
CA ALA A 368 27.07 9.44 9.98
C ALA A 368 27.55 10.48 11.01
N GLN A 369 26.62 11.16 11.68
CA GLN A 369 26.97 12.11 12.74
C GLN A 369 27.64 11.42 13.93
N ALA A 370 27.19 10.23 14.30
CA ALA A 370 27.80 9.44 15.37
C ALA A 370 29.21 8.98 14.98
N ALA A 371 29.41 8.55 13.73
CA ALA A 371 30.72 8.19 13.18
C ALA A 371 31.66 9.39 13.18
N GLN A 372 31.21 10.55 12.70
CA GLN A 372 32.00 11.79 12.72
C GLN A 372 32.40 12.21 14.14
N ARG A 373 31.47 12.16 15.10
CA ARG A 373 31.77 12.44 16.52
C ARG A 373 32.73 11.41 17.10
N ALA A 374 32.58 10.13 16.74
CA ALA A 374 33.47 9.08 17.22
C ALA A 374 34.91 9.31 16.73
N THR A 375 35.09 9.54 15.43
CA THR A 375 36.41 9.66 14.80
C THR A 375 37.11 10.97 15.14
N SER A 376 36.39 12.08 15.34
CA SER A 376 37.01 13.39 15.64
C SER A 376 37.88 13.38 16.91
N ALA A 377 37.59 12.51 17.87
CA ALA A 377 38.35 12.36 19.12
C ALA A 377 39.25 11.11 19.15
N CYS A 378 39.37 10.37 18.04
CA CYS A 378 40.16 9.13 17.95
C CYS A 378 41.16 9.21 16.78
N PRO A 379 42.40 9.67 17.02
CA PRO A 379 43.42 9.77 15.99
C PRO A 379 43.71 8.42 15.32
N GLY A 380 43.71 8.38 13.99
CA GLY A 380 43.95 7.18 13.18
C GLY A 380 42.72 6.27 12.97
N MET A 381 41.54 6.61 13.48
CA MET A 381 40.32 5.82 13.30
C MET A 381 39.64 6.17 11.99
N GLN A 382 39.25 5.16 11.22
CA GLN A 382 38.40 5.31 10.03
C GLN A 382 37.10 4.52 10.21
N VAL A 383 35.97 5.12 9.86
CA VAL A 383 34.65 4.48 9.86
C VAL A 383 34.03 4.61 8.47
N CYS A 384 33.78 3.48 7.82
CA CYS A 384 33.01 3.39 6.59
C CYS A 384 31.59 2.92 6.92
N LEU A 385 30.58 3.73 6.58
CA LEU A 385 29.18 3.42 6.86
C LEU A 385 28.43 3.05 5.57
N PHE A 386 27.66 1.97 5.63
CA PHE A 386 26.80 1.48 4.55
C PHE A 386 25.43 1.05 5.07
N THR A 387 24.49 0.94 4.15
CA THR A 387 23.14 0.40 4.36
C THR A 387 22.92 -0.85 3.52
N ASP A 388 21.85 -1.58 3.78
CA ASP A 388 21.37 -2.69 2.91
C ASP A 388 21.23 -2.27 1.44
N LYS A 389 20.73 -1.06 1.17
CA LYS A 389 20.63 -0.51 -0.19
C LYS A 389 21.99 -0.40 -0.89
N ASP A 390 23.06 -0.18 -0.15
CA ASP A 390 24.42 -0.07 -0.71
C ASP A 390 24.98 -1.42 -1.14
N ILE A 391 24.53 -2.52 -0.52
CA ILE A 391 24.88 -3.88 -0.93
C ILE A 391 24.37 -4.17 -2.34
N GLU A 392 23.23 -3.60 -2.72
CA GLU A 392 22.63 -3.75 -4.05
C GLU A 392 23.18 -2.73 -5.05
N THR A 393 23.20 -1.45 -4.65
CA THR A 393 23.45 -0.34 -5.59
C THR A 393 24.91 0.07 -5.70
N ARG A 394 25.71 -0.19 -4.66
CA ARG A 394 27.12 0.22 -4.54
C ARG A 394 28.01 -0.94 -4.07
N ARG A 395 27.69 -2.17 -4.49
CA ARG A 395 28.31 -3.41 -4.02
C ARG A 395 29.84 -3.43 -4.09
N ASP A 396 30.41 -2.82 -5.13
CA ASP A 396 31.87 -2.74 -5.31
C ASP A 396 32.54 -1.88 -4.24
N LEU A 397 31.91 -0.78 -3.81
CA LEU A 397 32.41 0.07 -2.73
C LEU A 397 32.33 -0.63 -1.38
N VAL A 398 31.21 -1.32 -1.12
CA VAL A 398 31.05 -2.14 0.09
C VAL A 398 32.15 -3.21 0.15
N LEU A 399 32.40 -3.90 -0.97
CA LEU A 399 33.44 -4.91 -1.06
C LEU A 399 34.85 -4.33 -0.84
N ALA A 400 35.14 -3.15 -1.40
CA ALA A 400 36.42 -2.48 -1.19
C ALA A 400 36.65 -2.14 0.29
N ALA A 401 35.64 -1.59 0.97
CA ALA A 401 35.72 -1.29 2.39
C ALA A 401 35.90 -2.55 3.25
N LEU A 402 35.18 -3.63 2.95
CA LEU A 402 35.29 -4.90 3.70
C LEU A 402 36.67 -5.58 3.56
N LYS A 403 37.38 -5.38 2.44
CA LYS A 403 38.73 -5.94 2.24
C LYS A 403 39.77 -5.34 3.17
N GLU A 404 39.64 -4.06 3.50
CA GLU A 404 40.63 -3.31 4.28
C GLU A 404 40.24 -3.10 5.75
N THR A 405 39.06 -3.59 6.15
CA THR A 405 38.50 -3.33 7.49
C THR A 405 39.07 -4.26 8.56
N ASP A 406 39.28 -3.72 9.76
CA ASP A 406 39.73 -4.48 10.93
C ASP A 406 38.53 -5.04 11.73
N VAL A 407 37.42 -4.28 11.74
CA VAL A 407 36.18 -4.64 12.42
C VAL A 407 34.98 -4.41 11.52
N VAL A 408 34.08 -5.39 11.45
CA VAL A 408 32.75 -5.20 10.86
C VAL A 408 31.67 -5.21 11.93
N PHE A 409 30.78 -4.24 11.83
CA PHE A 409 29.54 -4.18 12.58
C PHE A 409 28.38 -4.29 11.59
N CYS A 410 27.48 -5.25 11.78
CA CYS A 410 26.32 -5.46 10.93
C CYS A 410 25.07 -5.63 11.79
N SER A 411 23.97 -4.97 11.40
CA SER A 411 22.68 -5.11 12.08
C SER A 411 21.52 -5.10 11.09
N LEU A 412 20.47 -5.89 11.37
CA LEU A 412 19.17 -5.85 10.66
C LEU A 412 19.24 -6.12 9.15
N VAL A 413 20.16 -6.98 8.71
CA VAL A 413 20.20 -7.47 7.32
C VAL A 413 19.44 -8.79 7.23
N PHE A 414 18.28 -8.78 6.59
CA PHE A 414 17.37 -9.93 6.52
C PHE A 414 17.12 -10.46 5.10
N ASP A 415 17.44 -9.67 4.07
CA ASP A 415 17.35 -10.17 2.71
C ASP A 415 18.32 -11.34 2.53
N TYR A 416 17.81 -12.45 2.00
CA TYR A 416 18.55 -13.71 1.94
C TYR A 416 19.81 -13.57 1.07
N ASP A 417 19.69 -12.96 -0.11
CA ASP A 417 20.80 -12.82 -1.06
C ASP A 417 21.87 -11.87 -0.52
N GLN A 418 21.44 -10.76 0.11
CA GLN A 418 22.36 -9.85 0.80
C GLN A 418 23.07 -10.53 1.98
N ALA A 419 22.34 -11.31 2.78
CA ALA A 419 22.86 -11.97 3.97
C ALA A 419 23.88 -13.06 3.63
N GLU A 420 23.59 -13.94 2.67
CA GLU A 420 24.53 -14.97 2.21
C GLU A 420 25.78 -14.35 1.59
N TRP A 421 25.62 -13.30 0.78
CA TRP A 421 26.79 -12.61 0.22
C TRP A 421 27.66 -11.98 1.31
N LEU A 422 27.07 -11.22 2.24
CA LEU A 422 27.83 -10.60 3.33
C LEU A 422 28.54 -11.65 4.17
N LYS A 423 27.87 -12.76 4.47
CA LYS A 423 28.43 -13.89 5.23
C LYS A 423 29.70 -14.43 4.59
N GLU A 424 29.79 -14.49 3.26
CA GLU A 424 31.03 -14.85 2.55
C GLU A 424 32.09 -13.76 2.66
N GLN A 425 31.71 -12.49 2.47
CA GLN A 425 32.66 -11.37 2.42
C GLN A 425 33.22 -10.99 3.78
N VAL A 426 32.58 -11.34 4.90
CA VAL A 426 33.09 -10.98 6.24
C VAL A 426 33.97 -12.05 6.86
N GLN A 427 34.19 -13.21 6.20
CA GLN A 427 34.86 -14.34 6.85
C GLN A 427 36.31 -14.07 7.25
N HIS A 428 37.05 -13.27 6.47
CA HIS A 428 38.45 -12.93 6.73
C HIS A 428 38.62 -11.89 7.85
N ILE A 429 37.55 -11.19 8.25
CA ILE A 429 37.61 -10.11 9.22
C ILE A 429 37.67 -10.69 10.65
N PRO A 430 38.65 -10.29 11.49
CA PRO A 430 38.90 -10.95 12.77
C PRO A 430 37.84 -10.63 13.84
N VAL A 431 37.27 -9.43 13.84
CA VAL A 431 36.24 -8.99 14.80
C VAL A 431 34.96 -8.64 14.04
N ARG A 432 33.88 -9.35 14.36
CA ARG A 432 32.61 -9.33 13.63
C ARG A 432 31.47 -9.25 14.63
N PHE A 433 30.86 -8.07 14.73
CA PHE A 433 29.63 -7.84 15.50
C PHE A 433 28.45 -7.96 14.54
N ILE A 434 27.66 -9.02 14.67
CA ILE A 434 26.47 -9.21 13.82
C ILE A 434 25.26 -9.38 14.73
N PHE A 435 24.40 -8.38 14.75
CA PHE A 435 23.25 -8.31 15.64
C PHE A 435 21.95 -8.34 14.84
N GLU A 436 20.94 -9.07 15.32
CA GLU A 436 19.56 -8.97 14.82
C GLU A 436 19.45 -9.06 13.28
N SER A 437 20.23 -9.92 12.64
CA SER A 437 20.22 -10.15 11.18
C SER A 437 19.69 -11.57 10.87
N ALA A 438 19.70 -11.98 9.60
CA ALA A 438 19.45 -13.37 9.20
C ALA A 438 20.34 -14.35 10.02
N VAL A 439 19.79 -15.51 10.37
CA VAL A 439 20.43 -16.48 11.29
C VAL A 439 21.79 -16.91 10.76
N GLU A 440 21.89 -17.14 9.46
CA GLU A 440 23.08 -17.53 8.71
C GLU A 440 24.18 -16.48 8.81
N LEU A 441 23.81 -15.19 8.77
CA LEU A 441 24.74 -14.09 8.91
C LEU A 441 25.16 -13.93 10.38
N MET A 442 24.22 -14.02 11.34
CA MET A 442 24.53 -13.92 12.78
C MET A 442 25.53 -14.99 13.25
N GLN A 443 25.50 -16.19 12.67
CA GLN A 443 26.47 -17.25 12.95
C GLN A 443 27.93 -16.84 12.68
N SER A 444 28.15 -15.85 11.82
CA SER A 444 29.48 -15.30 11.54
C SER A 444 30.02 -14.40 12.67
N THR A 445 29.23 -14.09 13.71
CA THR A 445 29.69 -13.30 14.87
C THR A 445 30.94 -13.89 15.51
N ARG A 446 31.97 -13.05 15.71
CA ARG A 446 33.21 -13.41 16.39
C ARG A 446 33.84 -12.20 17.07
N VAL A 447 34.09 -12.31 18.37
CA VAL A 447 34.74 -11.28 19.19
C VAL A 447 35.78 -11.97 20.04
N GLY A 448 37.07 -11.87 19.68
CA GLY A 448 38.15 -12.59 20.37
C GLY A 448 37.90 -14.10 20.42
N SER A 449 37.81 -14.65 21.63
CA SER A 449 37.50 -16.06 21.92
C SER A 449 36.00 -16.41 21.84
N PHE A 450 35.13 -15.40 21.85
CA PHE A 450 33.69 -15.57 21.70
C PHE A 450 33.32 -15.70 20.20
N SER A 451 32.51 -16.69 19.87
CA SER A 451 31.98 -16.95 18.52
C SER A 451 30.56 -17.47 18.65
N MET A 452 29.67 -17.19 17.70
CA MET A 452 28.36 -17.85 17.63
C MET A 452 28.41 -19.19 16.88
N ALA A 453 29.37 -19.36 15.97
CA ALA A 453 29.66 -20.65 15.34
C ALA A 453 30.55 -21.52 16.27
N GLY A 454 30.08 -22.71 16.65
CA GLY A 454 30.92 -23.77 17.23
C GLY A 454 31.22 -23.71 18.73
N SER A 455 30.70 -22.74 19.48
CA SER A 455 30.93 -22.56 20.92
C SER A 455 30.06 -23.45 21.84
N GLY A 456 29.47 -24.52 21.28
CA GLY A 456 28.72 -25.55 22.01
C GLY A 456 29.59 -26.66 22.64
N GLY A 457 30.92 -26.57 22.56
CA GLY A 457 31.84 -27.54 23.15
C GLY A 457 31.89 -27.54 24.69
N LYS A 458 32.38 -28.64 25.28
CA LYS A 458 32.46 -28.91 26.74
C LYS A 458 33.24 -27.88 27.60
N GLY A 459 33.74 -26.78 27.03
CA GLY A 459 34.51 -25.73 27.71
C GLY A 459 33.82 -24.35 27.83
N ALA A 460 32.65 -24.13 27.22
CA ALA A 460 31.98 -22.82 27.28
C ALA A 460 31.26 -22.57 28.63
N PRO A 461 31.20 -21.32 29.14
CA PRO A 461 30.46 -20.98 30.36
C PRO A 461 28.97 -21.39 30.27
N PRO A 462 28.30 -21.77 31.39
CA PRO A 462 26.90 -22.22 31.36
C PRO A 462 25.93 -21.23 30.71
N ALA A 463 26.14 -19.92 30.91
CA ALA A 463 25.34 -18.87 30.28
C ALA A 463 25.48 -18.84 28.74
N VAL A 464 26.69 -19.08 28.23
CA VAL A 464 26.97 -19.13 26.78
C VAL A 464 26.37 -20.40 26.17
N ARG A 465 26.44 -21.55 26.87
CA ARG A 465 25.78 -22.79 26.43
C ARG A 465 24.26 -22.68 26.40
N SER A 466 23.67 -22.04 27.41
CA SER A 466 22.23 -21.78 27.45
C SER A 466 21.80 -20.86 26.29
N MET A 467 22.56 -19.79 26.03
CA MET A 467 22.34 -18.90 24.89
C MET A 467 22.45 -19.61 23.54
N ILE A 468 23.51 -20.39 23.30
CA ILE A 468 23.68 -21.14 22.04
C ILE A 468 22.57 -22.18 21.87
N SER A 469 22.18 -22.87 22.95
CA SER A 469 21.07 -23.83 22.89
C SER A 469 19.73 -23.20 22.50
N MET A 470 19.54 -21.91 22.81
CA MET A 470 18.38 -21.12 22.38
C MET A 470 18.45 -20.74 20.89
N VAL A 471 19.64 -20.73 20.27
CA VAL A 471 19.86 -20.39 18.86
C VAL A 471 20.00 -21.66 17.99
N THR A 472 20.11 -22.85 18.59
CA THR A 472 20.23 -24.14 17.87
C THR A 472 18.95 -24.99 17.85
N GLY A 473 17.77 -24.40 18.12
CA GLY A 473 16.46 -25.08 18.10
C GLY A 473 16.07 -25.67 16.73
N GLN A 474 14.99 -26.45 16.63
CA GLN A 474 14.58 -27.10 15.35
C GLN A 474 13.85 -26.16 14.37
N ARG A 475 13.22 -25.07 14.83
CA ARG A 475 12.52 -24.06 14.01
C ARG A 475 13.18 -22.69 14.14
N ASP A 476 13.30 -21.94 13.04
CA ASP A 476 14.00 -20.64 13.02
C ASP A 476 13.30 -19.55 13.85
N GLU A 477 11.97 -19.59 13.95
CA GLU A 477 11.18 -18.67 14.78
C GLU A 477 11.54 -18.77 16.27
N ASP A 478 11.70 -19.99 16.79
CA ASP A 478 12.09 -20.25 18.17
C ASP A 478 13.52 -19.76 18.46
N ARG A 479 14.42 -19.86 17.46
CA ARG A 479 15.82 -19.39 17.56
C ARG A 479 15.88 -17.89 17.75
N ILE A 480 15.15 -17.15 16.92
CA ILE A 480 15.09 -15.68 16.96
C ILE A 480 14.45 -15.23 18.28
N ALA A 481 13.34 -15.85 18.69
CA ALA A 481 12.66 -15.50 19.94
C ALA A 481 13.55 -15.73 21.18
N GLY A 482 14.29 -16.83 21.23
CA GLY A 482 15.27 -17.11 22.29
C GLY A 482 16.42 -16.10 22.31
N TYR A 483 16.97 -15.79 21.13
CA TYR A 483 18.02 -14.79 20.96
C TYR A 483 17.58 -13.40 21.42
N THR A 484 16.40 -12.93 21.02
CA THR A 484 15.85 -11.63 21.42
C THR A 484 15.62 -11.55 22.93
N LYS A 485 15.13 -12.62 23.57
CA LYS A 485 15.00 -12.67 25.04
C LYS A 485 16.35 -12.54 25.73
N PHE A 486 17.36 -13.22 25.22
CA PHE A 486 18.71 -13.11 25.74
C PHE A 486 19.25 -11.69 25.57
N LEU A 487 19.12 -11.08 24.39
CA LEU A 487 19.57 -9.71 24.14
C LEU A 487 18.90 -8.69 25.06
N LYS A 488 17.61 -8.86 25.38
CA LYS A 488 16.90 -8.01 26.36
C LYS A 488 17.42 -8.18 27.80
N ALA A 489 17.87 -9.38 28.16
CA ALA A 489 18.40 -9.68 29.50
C ALA A 489 19.91 -9.38 29.63
N GLY A 490 20.66 -9.50 28.53
CA GLY A 490 22.11 -9.45 28.47
C GLY A 490 22.73 -8.21 29.09
N PRO A 491 22.30 -6.99 28.74
CA PRO A 491 22.82 -5.76 29.35
C PRO A 491 22.63 -5.71 30.88
N LYS A 492 21.53 -6.27 31.41
CA LYS A 492 21.30 -6.35 32.87
C LYS A 492 22.27 -7.31 33.56
N LEU A 493 22.78 -8.30 32.83
CA LEU A 493 23.74 -9.29 33.32
C LEU A 493 25.18 -8.76 33.37
N LEU A 494 25.50 -7.65 32.69
CA LEU A 494 26.84 -7.03 32.70
C LEU A 494 27.35 -6.73 34.12
N LYS A 495 26.45 -6.44 35.06
CA LYS A 495 26.77 -6.16 36.48
C LYS A 495 27.31 -7.38 37.24
N PHE A 496 27.07 -8.58 36.72
CA PHE A 496 27.37 -9.85 37.39
C PHE A 496 28.44 -10.70 36.67
N LEU A 497 28.95 -10.23 35.51
CA LEU A 497 29.97 -10.95 34.74
C LEU A 497 31.39 -10.62 35.25
N PRO A 498 32.20 -11.61 35.65
CA PRO A 498 33.58 -11.41 36.12
C PRO A 498 34.50 -10.80 35.05
N GLN A 499 35.48 -9.99 35.46
CA GLN A 499 36.49 -9.39 34.58
C GLN A 499 37.62 -10.36 34.15
N VAL A 500 37.62 -11.61 34.63
CA VAL A 500 38.73 -12.57 34.43
C VAL A 500 38.22 -13.88 33.81
N GLY A 501 38.93 -14.44 32.82
CA GLY A 501 38.61 -15.71 32.14
C GLY A 501 38.24 -15.55 30.64
N PRO A 502 37.50 -16.48 30.01
CA PRO A 502 36.93 -16.33 28.65
C PRO A 502 35.68 -15.43 28.59
N LEU A 503 35.31 -14.83 29.73
CA LEU A 503 34.16 -13.95 29.93
C LEU A 503 34.33 -12.48 29.47
N PRO A 504 35.54 -11.88 29.37
CA PRO A 504 35.74 -10.51 28.89
C PRO A 504 35.26 -10.27 27.47
N ASP A 505 35.42 -11.23 26.55
CA ASP A 505 34.98 -11.06 25.16
C ASP A 505 33.46 -11.11 25.02
N LEU A 506 32.77 -11.96 25.80
CA LEU A 506 31.31 -11.94 25.92
C LEU A 506 30.83 -10.61 26.54
N ARG A 507 31.55 -10.11 27.56
CA ARG A 507 31.25 -8.81 28.18
C ARG A 507 31.39 -7.69 27.15
N ARG A 508 32.47 -7.67 26.35
CA ARG A 508 32.68 -6.69 25.26
C ARG A 508 31.56 -6.76 24.23
N TRP A 509 31.16 -7.96 23.81
CA TRP A 509 30.05 -8.15 22.89
C TRP A 509 28.71 -7.64 23.47
N LEU A 510 28.42 -7.95 24.74
CA LEU A 510 27.22 -7.45 25.44
C LEU A 510 27.25 -5.94 25.66
N GLN A 511 28.41 -5.36 25.94
CA GLN A 511 28.57 -3.91 26.11
C GLN A 511 28.37 -3.18 24.79
N THR A 512 28.97 -3.66 23.70
CA THR A 512 28.71 -3.15 22.35
C THR A 512 27.23 -3.20 22.00
N TYR A 513 26.56 -4.33 22.30
CA TYR A 513 25.11 -4.45 22.11
C TYR A 513 24.32 -3.50 23.01
N ALA A 514 24.75 -3.28 24.26
CA ALA A 514 24.07 -2.37 25.18
C ALA A 514 24.06 -0.93 24.63
N TYR A 515 25.17 -0.46 24.06
CA TYR A 515 25.19 0.83 23.36
C TYR A 515 24.31 0.84 22.11
N TRP A 516 24.41 -0.20 21.27
CA TRP A 516 23.59 -0.30 20.05
C TRP A 516 22.08 -0.31 20.35
N SER A 517 21.65 -1.16 21.28
CA SER A 517 20.25 -1.29 21.70
C SER A 517 19.73 -0.09 22.50
N GLY A 518 20.62 0.63 23.18
CA GLY A 518 20.32 1.94 23.75
C GLY A 518 19.95 2.97 22.68
N GLY A 519 20.53 2.83 21.49
CA GLY A 519 20.27 3.61 20.29
C GLY A 519 20.62 5.10 20.44
N GLY A 520 20.45 5.86 19.36
CA GLY A 520 20.70 7.30 19.36
C GLY A 520 22.17 7.64 19.13
N GLY A 521 22.42 8.84 18.60
CA GLY A 521 23.74 9.21 18.08
C GLY A 521 24.84 9.18 19.14
N SER A 522 24.51 9.53 20.39
CA SER A 522 25.47 9.49 21.52
C SER A 522 25.88 8.06 21.85
N ASN A 523 24.94 7.12 21.98
CA ASN A 523 25.30 5.73 22.28
C ASN A 523 26.06 5.07 21.13
N VAL A 524 25.72 5.37 19.86
CA VAL A 524 26.49 4.85 18.71
C VAL A 524 27.91 5.43 18.69
N ALA A 525 28.10 6.71 19.01
CA ALA A 525 29.44 7.29 19.13
C ALA A 525 30.24 6.65 20.30
N LYS A 526 29.60 6.46 21.46
CA LYS A 526 30.16 5.75 22.62
C LYS A 526 30.55 4.31 22.22
N MET A 527 29.71 3.62 21.45
CA MET A 527 29.97 2.28 20.91
C MET A 527 31.21 2.25 20.04
N LEU A 528 31.30 3.13 19.04
CA LEU A 528 32.43 3.16 18.10
C LEU A 528 33.75 3.44 18.84
N ARG A 529 33.76 4.40 19.78
CA ARG A 529 34.94 4.67 20.62
C ARG A 529 35.28 3.52 21.55
N TYR A 530 34.27 2.85 22.13
CA TYR A 530 34.48 1.64 22.93
C TYR A 530 35.15 0.54 22.11
N ILE A 531 34.68 0.29 20.88
CA ILE A 531 35.30 -0.70 20.00
C ILE A 531 36.74 -0.26 19.63
N GLY A 532 36.97 1.01 19.29
CA GLY A 532 38.31 1.54 19.00
C GLY A 532 39.30 1.39 20.15
N ARG A 533 38.86 1.61 21.39
CA ARG A 533 39.68 1.39 22.59
C ARG A 533 40.01 -0.08 22.81
N GLU A 534 38.99 -0.94 22.82
CA GLU A 534 39.12 -2.35 23.20
C GLU A 534 39.82 -3.20 22.14
N PHE A 535 39.65 -2.88 20.85
CA PHE A 535 40.15 -3.69 19.74
C PHE A 535 41.20 -2.98 18.87
N GLY A 536 41.16 -1.66 18.79
CA GLY A 536 42.14 -0.85 18.05
C GLY A 536 43.29 -0.30 18.90
N GLY A 537 43.21 -0.42 20.24
CA GLY A 537 44.22 0.14 21.15
C GLY A 537 44.32 1.67 21.08
N MET A 538 43.27 2.33 20.60
CA MET A 538 43.31 3.76 20.28
C MET A 538 43.19 4.60 21.57
N PRO A 539 43.89 5.75 21.66
CA PRO A 539 43.64 6.71 22.71
C PRO A 539 42.27 7.35 22.46
N VAL A 540 41.28 7.00 23.29
CA VAL A 540 39.92 7.55 23.20
C VAL A 540 39.62 8.38 24.44
N SER A 541 38.99 9.54 24.25
CA SER A 541 38.29 10.27 25.31
C SER A 541 36.78 10.05 25.16
N PHE A 542 36.05 10.08 26.28
CA PHE A 542 34.60 10.10 26.29
C PHE A 542 34.03 11.41 26.84
N ASP A 543 34.87 12.38 27.19
CA ASP A 543 34.48 13.58 27.97
C ASP A 543 33.41 14.42 27.26
N ASP A 544 33.46 14.51 25.94
CA ASP A 544 32.48 15.19 25.09
C ASP A 544 31.18 14.39 24.84
N LEU A 545 31.12 13.14 25.29
CA LEU A 545 29.97 12.25 25.19
C LEU A 545 29.33 11.92 26.55
N LEU A 546 29.93 12.36 27.66
CA LEU A 546 29.42 12.17 29.01
C LEU A 546 28.32 13.19 29.34
N GLY A 547 27.24 12.74 29.98
CA GLY A 547 26.26 13.66 30.59
C GLY A 547 26.81 14.31 31.87
N GLU A 548 26.22 15.43 32.32
CA GLU A 548 26.63 16.13 33.56
C GLU A 548 26.65 15.20 34.78
N SER A 549 25.66 14.30 34.87
CA SER A 549 25.60 13.29 35.93
C SER A 549 26.73 12.25 35.87
N GLU A 550 27.23 11.90 34.68
CA GLU A 550 28.33 10.94 34.50
C GLU A 550 29.69 11.60 34.79
N LEU A 551 29.81 12.90 34.45
CA LEU A 551 30.95 13.73 34.82
C LEU A 551 31.08 13.85 36.35
N ALA A 552 29.95 14.04 37.04
CA ALA A 552 29.91 14.15 38.50
C ALA A 552 30.24 12.84 39.23
N SER A 553 29.99 11.68 38.62
CA SER A 553 30.29 10.37 39.22
C SER A 553 31.74 9.91 39.07
N GLY A 554 32.58 10.62 38.29
CA GLY A 554 33.99 10.28 38.11
C GLY A 554 34.25 8.92 37.45
N THR A 555 33.27 8.40 36.70
CA THR A 555 33.32 7.09 36.05
C THR A 555 34.14 7.13 34.76
N GLU A 556 35.15 6.27 34.63
CA GLU A 556 36.01 6.17 33.42
C GLU A 556 35.30 5.55 32.19
N GLU A 557 34.16 4.86 32.39
CA GLU A 557 33.35 4.29 31.30
C GLU A 557 31.95 4.92 31.26
N PRO A 558 31.51 5.49 30.11
CA PRO A 558 30.16 6.04 30.00
C PRO A 558 29.10 4.94 30.13
N GLY A 559 28.01 5.23 30.83
CA GLY A 559 26.81 4.41 30.81
C GLY A 559 26.10 4.52 29.46
N VAL A 560 25.21 3.54 29.20
CA VAL A 560 24.21 3.67 28.14
C VAL A 560 23.22 4.75 28.58
N VAL A 561 22.96 5.72 27.72
CA VAL A 561 21.92 6.72 27.98
C VAL A 561 20.57 6.01 27.97
N GLU A 562 19.95 5.86 29.14
CA GLU A 562 18.66 5.18 29.29
C GLU A 562 17.51 6.13 28.94
N ILE A 563 16.83 5.86 27.83
CA ILE A 563 15.56 6.48 27.50
C ILE A 563 14.44 5.63 28.13
N PRO A 564 13.42 6.20 28.80
CA PRO A 564 12.29 5.45 29.36
C PRO A 564 11.63 4.53 28.33
N GLN A 565 10.91 3.50 28.77
CA GLN A 565 10.18 2.63 27.83
C GLN A 565 8.88 3.25 27.32
N VAL A 566 8.24 4.03 28.18
CA VAL A 566 7.09 4.87 27.85
C VAL A 566 7.36 6.25 28.43
N GLY A 567 6.99 7.28 27.71
CA GLY A 567 7.10 8.66 28.16
C GLY A 567 6.60 9.62 27.10
N LEU A 568 6.71 10.91 27.37
CA LEU A 568 6.35 11.96 26.43
C LEU A 568 7.54 12.86 26.16
N LEU A 569 7.57 13.49 24.99
CA LEU A 569 8.57 14.50 24.65
C LEU A 569 7.92 15.71 23.97
N HIS A 570 8.64 16.84 24.00
CA HIS A 570 8.31 18.01 23.20
C HIS A 570 9.58 18.61 22.58
N PRO A 571 9.59 19.04 21.31
CA PRO A 571 10.75 19.70 20.68
C PRO A 571 11.26 20.93 21.43
N ALA A 572 10.37 21.66 22.11
CA ALA A 572 10.76 22.85 22.90
C ALA A 572 11.53 22.49 24.18
N ARG A 573 11.48 21.25 24.65
CA ARG A 573 12.20 20.80 25.86
C ARG A 573 13.50 20.12 25.46
N LYS A 574 14.63 20.76 25.76
CA LYS A 574 15.95 20.28 25.34
C LYS A 574 16.46 19.12 26.21
N TYR A 575 17.24 18.22 25.60
CA TYR A 575 17.93 17.12 26.28
C TYR A 575 18.84 17.55 27.43
N ALA A 576 19.31 18.82 27.42
CA ALA A 576 20.20 19.39 28.44
C ALA A 576 19.47 20.16 29.57
N SER A 577 18.13 20.13 29.63
CA SER A 577 17.37 20.78 30.71
C SER A 577 17.13 19.81 31.87
N GLU A 578 17.23 20.29 33.12
CA GLU A 578 16.79 19.57 34.33
C GLU A 578 15.38 20.05 34.74
N PRO A 579 14.40 19.14 34.93
CA PRO A 579 14.49 17.70 34.66
C PRO A 579 14.56 17.42 33.15
N GLY A 580 15.17 16.29 32.75
CA GLY A 580 15.47 15.88 31.36
C GLY A 580 14.34 16.05 30.31
N PRO A 581 14.58 15.73 29.03
CA PRO A 581 13.66 16.06 27.93
C PRO A 581 12.30 15.35 27.97
N PHE A 582 12.17 14.33 28.81
CA PHE A 582 11.01 13.45 28.85
C PHE A 582 10.09 13.75 30.03
N PHE A 583 8.80 13.51 29.84
CA PHE A 583 7.78 13.53 30.89
C PHE A 583 7.38 12.10 31.24
N ALA A 584 7.11 11.83 32.52
CA ALA A 584 6.78 10.48 32.96
C ALA A 584 5.34 10.09 32.64
N ASN A 585 4.42 11.07 32.60
CA ASN A 585 3.01 10.86 32.33
C ASN A 585 2.36 12.06 31.62
N PRO A 586 1.19 11.87 30.97
CA PRO A 586 0.50 12.94 30.25
C PRO A 586 0.10 14.14 31.11
N LYS A 587 -0.23 13.93 32.38
CA LYS A 587 -0.61 15.01 33.30
C LYS A 587 0.54 16.00 33.52
N GLU A 588 1.74 15.51 33.81
CA GLU A 588 2.95 16.35 33.92
C GLU A 588 3.23 17.11 32.64
N TYR A 589 3.05 16.46 31.48
CA TYR A 589 3.21 17.10 30.18
C TYR A 589 2.21 18.26 30.02
N LEU A 590 0.92 18.06 30.30
CA LEU A 590 -0.08 19.12 30.18
C LEU A 590 0.11 20.25 31.19
N GLU A 591 0.58 19.96 32.40
CA GLU A 591 0.93 20.97 33.40
C GLU A 591 2.07 21.87 32.91
N TRP A 592 3.11 21.28 32.33
CA TRP A 592 4.17 22.05 31.65
C TRP A 592 3.63 22.80 30.42
N TYR A 593 2.80 22.15 29.60
CA TYR A 593 2.25 22.74 28.38
C TYR A 593 1.43 24.00 28.67
N ARG A 594 0.69 24.06 29.79
CA ARG A 594 -0.01 25.27 30.26
C ARG A 594 0.91 26.47 30.45
N THR A 595 2.16 26.23 30.83
CA THR A 595 3.17 27.29 30.99
C THR A 595 3.84 27.67 29.66
N TYR A 596 3.97 26.70 28.76
CA TYR A 596 4.60 26.89 27.45
C TYR A 596 3.67 27.58 26.43
N ARG A 597 2.39 27.17 26.41
CA ARG A 597 1.33 27.59 25.49
C ARG A 597 -0.02 27.73 26.22
N PRO A 598 -0.20 28.74 27.10
CA PRO A 598 -1.47 28.96 27.79
C PRO A 598 -2.66 29.13 26.82
N GLU A 599 -2.42 29.72 25.65
CA GLU A 599 -3.43 29.96 24.61
C GLU A 599 -4.16 28.68 24.17
N ALA A 600 -3.48 27.53 24.20
CA ALA A 600 -4.09 26.25 23.81
C ALA A 600 -5.22 25.80 24.75
N PHE A 601 -5.19 26.24 26.02
CA PHE A 601 -6.25 25.95 26.99
C PHE A 601 -7.32 27.04 27.03
N GLU A 602 -6.91 28.30 26.84
CA GLU A 602 -7.85 29.43 26.77
C GLU A 602 -8.78 29.32 25.56
N GLU A 603 -8.26 28.84 24.43
CA GLU A 603 -9.01 28.60 23.19
C GLU A 603 -9.56 27.15 23.07
N ASP A 604 -9.40 26.31 24.10
CA ASP A 604 -9.82 24.88 24.13
C ASP A 604 -9.38 24.09 22.88
N TRP A 605 -8.09 24.16 22.52
CA TRP A 605 -7.54 23.41 21.39
C TRP A 605 -7.82 21.90 21.52
N PRO A 606 -8.09 21.18 20.42
CA PRO A 606 -8.20 19.72 20.45
C PRO A 606 -6.93 19.06 21.00
N VAL A 607 -7.08 18.16 21.97
CA VAL A 607 -5.97 17.36 22.51
C VAL A 607 -5.82 16.07 21.71
N CYS A 608 -4.72 15.94 20.98
CA CYS A 608 -4.43 14.82 20.10
C CYS A 608 -3.32 13.94 20.66
N ALA A 609 -3.63 12.71 21.08
CA ALA A 609 -2.60 11.74 21.42
C ALA A 609 -1.83 11.32 20.15
N VAL A 610 -0.52 11.57 20.11
CA VAL A 610 0.35 11.18 19.00
C VAL A 610 1.22 10.03 19.47
N LEU A 611 0.89 8.80 19.08
CA LEU A 611 1.62 7.60 19.48
C LEU A 611 2.87 7.48 18.60
N LEU A 612 4.03 7.52 19.23
CA LEU A 612 5.34 7.49 18.60
C LEU A 612 6.03 6.16 18.85
N TYR A 613 6.75 5.69 17.84
CA TYR A 613 7.62 4.54 18.04
C TYR A 613 8.87 4.98 18.81
N ARG A 614 9.13 4.39 19.98
CA ARG A 614 10.29 4.78 20.82
C ARG A 614 11.59 4.76 20.04
N LYS A 615 11.77 3.81 19.11
CA LYS A 615 12.96 3.73 18.26
C LYS A 615 13.18 5.02 17.45
N HIS A 616 12.13 5.63 16.93
CA HIS A 616 12.22 6.89 16.18
C HIS A 616 12.56 8.09 17.07
N VAL A 617 12.09 8.08 18.32
CA VAL A 617 12.45 9.09 19.32
C VAL A 617 13.92 8.99 19.71
N ILE A 618 14.41 7.78 19.97
CA ILE A 618 15.83 7.51 20.25
C ILE A 618 16.71 7.95 19.07
N SER A 619 16.24 7.69 17.84
CA SER A 619 16.91 8.11 16.61
C SER A 619 16.76 9.60 16.29
N GLU A 620 16.07 10.38 17.13
CA GLU A 620 15.84 11.82 16.94
C GLU A 620 15.32 12.16 15.53
N LEU A 621 14.40 11.34 15.00
CA LEU A 621 13.98 11.47 13.61
C LEU A 621 13.29 12.83 13.35
N PRO A 622 13.70 13.59 12.32
CA PRO A 622 13.25 14.98 12.11
C PRO A 622 11.75 15.15 11.91
N TYR A 623 11.05 14.12 11.41
CA TYR A 623 9.60 14.21 11.18
C TYR A 623 8.80 14.37 12.47
N ILE A 624 9.32 13.91 13.63
CA ILE A 624 8.63 14.01 14.92
C ILE A 624 8.49 15.47 15.36
N PRO A 625 9.58 16.25 15.53
CA PRO A 625 9.46 17.66 15.89
C PRO A 625 8.75 18.47 14.79
N GLN A 626 8.92 18.12 13.52
CA GLN A 626 8.18 18.75 12.42
C GLN A 626 6.66 18.55 12.56
N LEU A 627 6.21 17.32 12.80
CA LEU A 627 4.79 17.01 12.98
C LEU A 627 4.21 17.71 14.21
N VAL A 628 4.93 17.69 15.34
CA VAL A 628 4.50 18.36 16.58
C VAL A 628 4.34 19.86 16.36
N ASN A 629 5.36 20.54 15.84
CA ASN A 629 5.29 21.97 15.56
C ASN A 629 4.21 22.29 14.53
N PHE A 630 4.02 21.44 13.52
CA PHE A 630 3.01 21.63 12.49
C PHE A 630 1.58 21.60 13.07
N LEU A 631 1.29 20.66 13.98
CA LEU A 631 -0.01 20.58 14.66
C LEU A 631 -0.29 21.83 15.51
N GLU A 632 0.72 22.33 16.21
CA GLU A 632 0.61 23.52 17.07
C GLU A 632 0.45 24.80 16.26
N GLU A 633 1.43 25.08 15.40
CA GLU A 633 1.59 26.38 14.75
C GLU A 633 0.59 26.59 13.61
N GLN A 634 0.28 25.54 12.86
CA GLN A 634 -0.56 25.66 11.65
C GLN A 634 -2.03 25.33 11.91
N HIS A 635 -2.33 24.51 12.92
CA HIS A 635 -3.67 23.96 13.10
C HIS A 635 -4.27 24.08 14.49
N ARG A 636 -3.54 24.66 15.45
CA ARG A 636 -4.04 24.87 16.82
C ARG A 636 -4.55 23.58 17.44
N ILE A 637 -3.80 22.49 17.24
CA ILE A 637 -4.03 21.19 17.88
C ILE A 637 -2.95 21.05 18.95
N LEU A 638 -3.33 20.68 20.18
CA LEU A 638 -2.40 20.38 21.24
C LEU A 638 -1.93 18.92 21.06
N PRO A 639 -0.67 18.67 20.63
CA PRO A 639 -0.17 17.33 20.48
C PRO A 639 0.23 16.78 21.86
N LEU A 640 -0.06 15.51 22.09
CA LEU A 640 0.37 14.75 23.27
C LEU A 640 1.27 13.59 22.80
N PRO A 641 2.58 13.83 22.58
CA PRO A 641 3.45 12.87 21.89
C PRO A 641 3.94 11.81 22.85
N ILE A 642 3.31 10.63 22.82
CA ILE A 642 3.60 9.51 23.71
C ILE A 642 4.42 8.48 22.95
N PHE A 643 5.67 8.27 23.37
CA PHE A 643 6.49 7.21 22.79
C PHE A 643 6.37 5.92 23.58
N ILE A 644 6.39 4.80 22.86
CA ILE A 644 6.13 3.47 23.42
C ILE A 644 7.18 2.49 22.91
N GLN A 645 7.67 1.64 23.82
CA GLN A 645 8.55 0.55 23.47
C GLN A 645 7.79 -0.52 22.67
N GLY A 646 8.34 -0.88 21.50
CA GLY A 646 7.72 -1.89 20.66
C GLY A 646 6.44 -1.36 20.01
N VAL A 647 5.46 -2.24 19.88
CA VAL A 647 4.23 -2.04 19.09
C VAL A 647 2.97 -2.27 19.92
N ASP A 648 3.12 -2.39 21.24
CA ASP A 648 2.02 -2.58 22.19
C ASP A 648 1.41 -1.23 22.61
N ALA A 649 0.93 -0.48 21.62
CA ALA A 649 0.39 0.86 21.80
C ALA A 649 -0.85 0.91 22.69
N HIS A 650 -1.60 -0.19 22.74
CA HIS A 650 -2.79 -0.37 23.56
C HIS A 650 -2.57 -0.12 25.05
N ILE A 651 -1.39 -0.41 25.61
CA ILE A 651 -1.11 -0.16 27.03
C ILE A 651 -1.14 1.34 27.32
N ALA A 652 -0.49 2.15 26.49
CA ALA A 652 -0.49 3.60 26.67
C ALA A 652 -1.89 4.18 26.46
N VAL A 653 -2.62 3.72 25.45
CA VAL A 653 -4.00 4.19 25.19
C VAL A 653 -4.95 3.82 26.32
N ARG A 654 -4.85 2.60 26.86
CA ARG A 654 -5.69 2.13 27.98
C ARG A 654 -5.33 2.78 29.31
N ASP A 655 -4.04 2.92 29.63
CA ASP A 655 -3.60 3.27 30.98
C ASP A 655 -3.33 4.77 31.15
N LEU A 656 -2.98 5.48 30.07
CA LEU A 656 -2.56 6.88 30.12
C LEU A 656 -3.57 7.85 29.51
N LEU A 657 -4.57 7.35 28.78
CA LEU A 657 -5.58 8.18 28.11
C LEU A 657 -6.98 7.82 28.59
N THR A 658 -7.86 8.81 28.57
CA THR A 658 -9.31 8.64 28.69
C THR A 658 -9.99 9.74 27.88
N SER A 659 -11.32 9.80 27.87
CA SER A 659 -12.05 10.85 27.18
C SER A 659 -13.17 11.40 28.06
N ARG A 660 -13.64 12.61 27.72
CA ARG A 660 -14.80 13.24 28.37
C ARG A 660 -16.04 12.32 28.33
N GLU A 661 -16.21 11.56 27.24
CA GLU A 661 -17.34 10.63 27.08
C GLU A 661 -17.18 9.37 27.91
N GLU A 662 -15.98 8.79 27.97
CA GLU A 662 -15.70 7.61 28.80
C GLU A 662 -15.98 7.93 30.27
N ARG A 663 -15.48 9.08 30.76
CA ARG A 663 -15.74 9.53 32.14
C ARG A 663 -17.23 9.78 32.39
N ALA A 664 -17.94 10.39 31.44
CA ALA A 664 -19.38 10.60 31.55
C ALA A 664 -20.13 9.26 31.62
N ALA A 665 -19.83 8.32 30.72
CA ALA A 665 -20.43 6.99 30.68
C ALA A 665 -20.19 6.20 31.97
N VAL A 666 -18.99 6.29 32.55
CA VAL A 666 -18.66 5.68 33.84
C VAL A 666 -19.45 6.33 34.98
N SER A 667 -19.52 7.66 35.02
CA SER A 667 -20.25 8.39 36.06
C SER A 667 -21.77 8.14 36.02
N GLU A 668 -22.31 7.89 34.82
CA GLU A 668 -23.73 7.57 34.58
C GLU A 668 -24.04 6.08 34.73
N GLY A 669 -23.05 5.23 34.98
CA GLY A 669 -23.22 3.78 35.09
C GLY A 669 -23.52 3.07 33.77
N ARG A 670 -23.32 3.74 32.62
CA ARG A 670 -23.41 3.14 31.28
C ARG A 670 -22.23 2.21 30.97
N GLN A 671 -21.10 2.43 31.62
CA GLN A 671 -19.87 1.67 31.42
C GLN A 671 -19.15 1.43 32.75
N ALA A 672 -18.42 0.31 32.86
CA ALA A 672 -17.54 0.05 33.98
C ALA A 672 -16.28 0.95 33.91
N ALA A 673 -15.77 1.35 35.08
CA ALA A 673 -14.50 2.08 35.17
C ALA A 673 -13.34 1.20 34.70
N ASN A 674 -12.41 1.78 33.94
CA ASN A 674 -11.18 1.13 33.54
C ASN A 674 -10.26 0.92 34.77
N PRO A 675 -9.99 -0.33 35.19
CA PRO A 675 -9.27 -0.60 36.43
C PRO A 675 -7.77 -0.31 36.35
N THR A 676 -7.21 -0.15 35.15
CA THR A 676 -5.77 0.10 34.94
C THR A 676 -5.47 1.56 34.58
N LEU A 677 -6.50 2.42 34.53
CA LEU A 677 -6.34 3.84 34.26
C LEU A 677 -5.46 4.49 35.33
N SER A 678 -4.35 5.09 34.91
CA SER A 678 -3.38 5.72 35.81
C SER A 678 -3.88 7.05 36.37
N GLU A 679 -3.38 7.45 37.56
CA GLU A 679 -3.67 8.77 38.13
C GLU A 679 -3.17 9.95 37.25
N GLY A 680 -2.19 9.68 36.38
CA GLY A 680 -1.65 10.64 35.42
C GLY A 680 -2.39 10.66 34.08
N ALA A 681 -3.49 9.91 33.93
CA ALA A 681 -4.24 9.84 32.68
C ALA A 681 -5.03 11.12 32.40
N VAL A 682 -5.11 11.49 31.13
CA VAL A 682 -5.71 12.76 30.67
C VAL A 682 -6.76 12.54 29.60
N ASP A 683 -7.65 13.52 29.46
CA ASP A 683 -8.68 13.52 28.44
C ASP A 683 -8.09 13.84 27.07
N VAL A 684 -8.44 13.04 26.06
CA VAL A 684 -8.06 13.28 24.66
C VAL A 684 -9.30 13.40 23.77
N ASP A 685 -9.17 14.15 22.68
CA ASP A 685 -10.21 14.31 21.67
C ASP A 685 -10.03 13.36 20.48
N CYS A 686 -8.80 12.90 20.23
CA CYS A 686 -8.47 11.94 19.17
C CYS A 686 -7.13 11.23 19.43
N VAL A 687 -6.91 10.12 18.74
CA VAL A 687 -5.68 9.32 18.79
C VAL A 687 -5.11 9.13 17.39
N VAL A 688 -3.84 9.49 17.21
CA VAL A 688 -3.05 9.28 16.00
C VAL A 688 -1.95 8.28 16.26
N ASN A 689 -2.00 7.16 15.57
CA ASN A 689 -0.95 6.16 15.58
C ASN A 689 0.05 6.40 14.43
N THR A 690 1.26 6.85 14.79
CA THR A 690 2.37 7.06 13.85
C THR A 690 3.35 5.90 13.77
N ILE A 691 3.11 4.83 14.55
CA ILE A 691 3.90 3.61 14.54
C ILE A 691 3.62 2.81 13.25
N GLY A 692 2.41 2.92 12.73
CA GLY A 692 1.99 2.29 11.48
C GLY A 692 1.61 0.80 11.62
N PHE A 693 1.52 0.27 12.83
CA PHE A 693 1.03 -1.09 13.13
C PHE A 693 -0.33 -1.03 13.84
N PRO A 694 -1.04 -2.17 13.99
CA PRO A 694 -2.19 -2.26 14.87
C PRO A 694 -1.91 -1.76 16.29
N LEU A 695 -2.96 -1.39 17.00
CA LEU A 695 -2.90 -0.92 18.38
C LEU A 695 -2.42 -2.02 19.33
N VAL A 696 -2.81 -3.27 19.08
CA VAL A 696 -2.45 -4.45 19.86
C VAL A 696 -1.62 -5.40 19.01
N GLY A 697 -0.36 -5.58 19.40
CA GLY A 697 0.54 -6.57 18.81
C GLY A 697 1.39 -6.07 17.64
N GLY A 698 2.46 -6.82 17.37
CA GLY A 698 3.38 -6.60 16.25
C GLY A 698 3.17 -7.53 15.07
N PRO A 699 4.04 -7.50 14.05
CA PRO A 699 3.93 -8.32 12.84
C PRO A 699 3.70 -9.81 13.11
N ALA A 700 4.29 -10.35 14.19
CA ALA A 700 4.14 -11.75 14.58
C ALA A 700 2.87 -12.04 15.41
N GLY A 701 2.37 -11.06 16.18
CA GLY A 701 1.19 -11.21 17.04
C GLY A 701 -0.13 -10.90 16.32
N SER A 702 -0.12 -9.99 15.34
CA SER A 702 -1.30 -9.63 14.54
C SER A 702 -1.76 -10.74 13.58
N MET A 703 -0.96 -11.79 13.41
CA MET A 703 -1.27 -12.97 12.58
C MET A 703 -2.09 -14.03 13.33
N GLU A 704 -2.19 -13.95 14.66
CA GLU A 704 -3.16 -14.78 15.41
C GLU A 704 -4.58 -14.25 15.18
N SER A 705 -5.39 -15.04 14.49
CA SER A 705 -6.70 -14.63 13.98
C SER A 705 -7.62 -14.10 15.09
N GLY A 706 -7.98 -12.81 15.01
CA GLY A 706 -9.12 -12.19 15.70
C GLY A 706 -8.91 -11.74 17.16
N ARG A 707 -8.03 -12.37 17.95
CA ARG A 707 -7.93 -12.09 19.39
C ARG A 707 -7.45 -10.68 19.72
N ASN A 708 -6.45 -10.17 18.98
CA ASN A 708 -5.88 -8.84 19.22
C ASN A 708 -6.82 -7.72 18.75
N ALA A 709 -7.60 -7.94 17.70
CA ALA A 709 -8.57 -6.97 17.19
C ALA A 709 -9.71 -6.73 18.18
N GLU A 710 -10.21 -7.77 18.87
CA GLU A 710 -11.26 -7.57 19.90
C GLU A 710 -10.75 -6.77 21.10
N ILE A 711 -9.50 -6.94 21.52
CA ILE A 711 -8.89 -6.13 22.59
C ILE A 711 -8.76 -4.67 22.14
N ALA A 712 -8.26 -4.44 20.92
CA ALA A 712 -8.15 -3.09 20.36
C ALA A 712 -9.52 -2.42 20.31
N LYS A 713 -10.54 -3.15 19.84
CA LYS A 713 -11.92 -2.69 19.77
C LYS A 713 -12.49 -2.37 21.15
N GLU A 714 -12.25 -3.19 22.18
CA GLU A 714 -12.69 -2.90 23.55
C GLU A 714 -12.09 -1.59 24.06
N ILE A 715 -10.77 -1.43 23.92
CA ILE A 715 -10.06 -0.22 24.37
C ILE A 715 -10.53 1.02 23.61
N LEU A 716 -10.60 0.94 22.28
CA LEU A 716 -11.00 2.07 21.44
C LEU A 716 -12.48 2.41 21.59
N SER A 717 -13.35 1.42 21.80
CA SER A 717 -14.79 1.65 22.05
C SER A 717 -15.02 2.28 23.43
N SER A 718 -14.24 1.89 24.44
CA SER A 718 -14.25 2.51 25.77
C SER A 718 -13.85 3.99 25.70
N LEU A 719 -12.73 4.27 25.03
CA LEU A 719 -12.23 5.63 24.86
C LEU A 719 -13.18 6.47 23.98
N ASN A 720 -13.76 5.85 22.96
CA ASN A 720 -14.77 6.41 22.06
C ASN A 720 -14.36 7.75 21.42
N VAL A 721 -13.16 7.82 20.84
CA VAL A 721 -12.65 8.99 20.10
C VAL A 721 -12.16 8.57 18.70
N PRO A 722 -12.05 9.49 17.73
CA PRO A 722 -11.44 9.21 16.43
C PRO A 722 -10.05 8.58 16.55
N TYR A 723 -9.87 7.39 15.94
CA TYR A 723 -8.60 6.68 15.86
C TYR A 723 -8.09 6.69 14.42
N VAL A 724 -6.94 7.33 14.19
CA VAL A 724 -6.33 7.54 12.87
C VAL A 724 -4.94 6.91 12.84
N VAL A 725 -4.58 6.31 11.70
CA VAL A 725 -3.19 5.88 11.44
C VAL A 725 -2.52 6.87 10.51
N ALA A 726 -1.38 7.41 10.91
CA ALA A 726 -0.63 8.33 10.09
C ALA A 726 0.87 8.19 10.33
N ALA A 727 1.56 7.49 9.44
CA ALA A 727 2.98 7.20 9.55
C ALA A 727 3.72 7.54 8.26
N PRO A 728 5.00 7.93 8.33
CA PRO A 728 5.85 8.00 7.15
C PRO A 728 6.16 6.59 6.63
N LEU A 729 6.46 6.50 5.34
CA LEU A 729 6.94 5.30 4.68
C LEU A 729 8.41 5.06 5.04
N LEU A 730 8.70 3.93 5.69
CA LEU A 730 10.03 3.55 6.17
C LEU A 730 10.89 2.75 5.18
N ILE A 731 10.34 2.40 4.00
CA ILE A 731 10.93 1.48 3.00
C ILE A 731 10.84 2.15 1.63
N GLN A 732 9.64 2.60 1.25
CA GLN A 732 9.41 3.24 -0.04
C GLN A 732 9.81 4.72 -0.02
N ASP A 733 10.45 5.18 -1.09
CA ASP A 733 10.77 6.59 -1.28
C ASP A 733 9.58 7.40 -1.83
N VAL A 734 9.56 8.70 -1.55
CA VAL A 734 8.47 9.61 -1.95
C VAL A 734 8.27 9.67 -3.46
N ALA A 735 9.34 9.57 -4.26
CA ALA A 735 9.21 9.62 -5.72
C ALA A 735 8.55 8.36 -6.27
N SER A 736 8.91 7.18 -5.75
CA SER A 736 8.24 5.91 -6.05
C SER A 736 6.77 5.94 -5.64
N TRP A 737 6.46 6.42 -4.43
CA TRP A 737 5.07 6.59 -3.98
C TRP A 737 4.31 7.55 -4.90
N ARG A 738 4.95 8.67 -5.30
CA ARG A 738 4.36 9.64 -6.23
C ARG A 738 4.13 9.05 -7.61
N ASP A 739 4.85 8.04 -8.06
CA ASP A 739 4.60 7.45 -9.37
C ASP A 739 3.56 6.32 -9.30
N GLN A 740 3.77 5.37 -8.38
CA GLN A 740 3.11 4.06 -8.40
C GLN A 740 2.04 3.88 -7.30
N GLY A 741 2.00 4.78 -6.31
CA GLY A 741 1.23 4.55 -5.08
C GLY A 741 1.98 3.69 -4.07
N ILE A 742 1.37 3.49 -2.90
CA ILE A 742 1.94 2.64 -1.84
C ILE A 742 1.76 1.17 -2.20
N GLY A 743 2.86 0.42 -2.20
CA GLY A 743 2.88 -0.99 -2.54
C GLY A 743 3.53 -1.88 -1.48
N GLY A 744 3.48 -3.19 -1.72
CA GLY A 744 4.20 -4.20 -0.93
C GLY A 744 3.79 -4.25 0.55
N LEU A 745 4.77 -4.53 1.41
CA LEU A 745 4.58 -4.72 2.84
C LEU A 745 3.98 -3.48 3.52
N GLN A 746 4.30 -2.28 3.06
CA GLN A 746 3.83 -1.04 3.68
C GLN A 746 2.32 -0.83 3.53
N GLY A 747 1.74 -1.25 2.40
CA GLY A 747 0.29 -1.23 2.22
C GLY A 747 -0.42 -2.14 3.23
N ILE A 748 0.17 -3.28 3.57
CA ILE A 748 -0.40 -4.20 4.57
C ILE A 748 -0.30 -3.60 5.97
N VAL A 749 0.88 -3.08 6.32
CA VAL A 749 1.19 -2.58 7.65
C VAL A 749 0.41 -1.29 7.95
N LEU A 750 0.42 -0.29 7.07
CA LEU A 750 -0.25 1.00 7.33
C LEU A 750 -1.78 0.98 7.13
N TYR A 751 -2.29 0.11 6.24
CA TYR A 751 -3.72 0.08 5.90
C TYR A 751 -4.38 -1.20 6.41
N ALA A 752 -4.04 -2.35 5.83
CA ALA A 752 -4.83 -3.58 6.01
C ALA A 752 -4.92 -4.04 7.47
N LEU A 753 -3.81 -3.97 8.23
CA LEU A 753 -3.81 -4.41 9.62
C LEU A 753 -4.53 -3.41 10.54
N PRO A 754 -4.26 -2.09 10.52
CA PRO A 754 -5.00 -1.13 11.35
C PRO A 754 -6.49 -0.97 10.99
N GLU A 755 -6.88 -1.31 9.75
CA GLU A 755 -8.29 -1.38 9.37
C GLU A 755 -9.07 -2.39 10.23
N LEU A 756 -8.42 -3.45 10.72
CA LEU A 756 -9.02 -4.44 11.63
C LEU A 756 -9.28 -3.88 13.04
N ASP A 757 -8.51 -2.88 13.47
CA ASP A 757 -8.74 -2.17 14.74
C ASP A 757 -9.89 -1.15 14.63
N GLY A 758 -10.37 -0.89 13.41
CA GLY A 758 -11.36 0.15 13.15
C GLY A 758 -10.79 1.55 12.96
N ALA A 759 -9.50 1.68 12.60
CA ALA A 759 -8.91 2.98 12.23
C ALA A 759 -9.77 3.68 11.17
N ILE A 760 -10.24 4.90 11.44
CA ILE A 760 -11.21 5.57 10.55
C ILE A 760 -10.53 6.10 9.30
N ASP A 761 -9.31 6.63 9.46
CA ASP A 761 -8.49 7.22 8.41
C ASP A 761 -7.06 6.68 8.42
N THR A 762 -6.47 6.60 7.23
CA THR A 762 -5.03 6.34 7.05
C THR A 762 -4.42 7.44 6.20
N VAL A 763 -3.48 8.21 6.76
CA VAL A 763 -2.79 9.32 6.07
C VAL A 763 -1.27 9.09 6.08
N PRO A 764 -0.67 8.66 4.96
CA PRO A 764 0.78 8.55 4.87
C PRO A 764 1.40 9.94 5.00
N LEU A 765 2.30 10.12 5.97
CA LEU A 765 2.86 11.43 6.31
C LEU A 765 4.00 11.86 5.39
N GLY A 766 4.63 10.92 4.71
CA GLY A 766 5.83 11.14 3.92
C GLY A 766 6.57 9.84 3.67
N GLY A 767 7.84 9.90 3.29
CA GLY A 767 8.61 8.70 2.97
C GLY A 767 10.10 8.95 2.88
N LEU A 768 10.85 7.94 2.44
CA LEU A 768 12.30 8.09 2.30
C LEU A 768 12.64 9.06 1.15
N LEU A 769 13.68 9.87 1.34
CA LEU A 769 14.32 10.60 0.26
C LEU A 769 15.23 9.66 -0.51
N LYS A 770 15.12 9.66 -1.85
CA LYS A 770 15.82 8.70 -2.72
C LYS A 770 17.35 8.67 -2.50
N ASN A 771 17.95 9.83 -2.24
CA ASN A 771 19.40 10.00 -2.15
C ASN A 771 19.94 9.86 -0.72
N SER A 772 19.30 10.52 0.25
CA SER A 772 19.77 10.51 1.64
C SER A 772 19.23 9.36 2.48
N GLY A 773 18.13 8.72 2.04
CA GLY A 773 17.41 7.73 2.84
C GLY A 773 16.69 8.31 4.05
N GLU A 774 16.72 9.63 4.25
CA GLU A 774 16.05 10.30 5.38
C GLU A 774 14.53 10.30 5.19
N ILE A 775 13.78 10.27 6.29
CA ILE A 775 12.32 10.45 6.24
C ILE A 775 12.02 11.94 6.04
N GLU A 776 11.34 12.25 4.94
CA GLU A 776 10.76 13.57 4.69
C GLU A 776 9.29 13.56 5.11
N LEU A 777 8.89 14.52 5.96
CA LEU A 777 7.49 14.83 6.20
C LEU A 777 6.97 15.69 5.05
N LEU A 778 5.89 15.27 4.40
CA LEU A 778 5.25 16.04 3.33
C LEU A 778 4.24 17.03 3.94
N PRO A 779 4.44 18.36 3.76
CA PRO A 779 3.55 19.36 4.37
C PRO A 779 2.08 19.20 3.99
N ASP A 780 1.78 18.86 2.73
CA ASP A 780 0.40 18.66 2.26
C ASP A 780 -0.28 17.44 2.89
N ARG A 781 0.50 16.48 3.39
CA ARG A 781 -0.01 15.29 4.08
C ARG A 781 -0.18 15.53 5.57
N ALA A 782 0.72 16.28 6.18
CA ALA A 782 0.55 16.78 7.54
C ALA A 782 -0.70 17.67 7.65
N ASP A 783 -0.92 18.56 6.67
CA ASP A 783 -2.13 19.40 6.57
C ASP A 783 -3.41 18.55 6.46
N ARG A 784 -3.38 17.52 5.60
CA ARG A 784 -4.53 16.61 5.45
C ARG A 784 -4.84 15.90 6.76
N LEU A 785 -3.84 15.35 7.45
CA LEU A 785 -4.04 14.73 8.76
C LEU A 785 -4.68 15.71 9.74
N ALA A 786 -4.07 16.88 9.93
CA ALA A 786 -4.49 17.85 10.92
C ALA A 786 -5.91 18.37 10.64
N THR A 787 -6.23 18.65 9.38
CA THR A 787 -7.58 19.07 8.97
C THR A 787 -8.62 17.99 9.22
N ARG A 788 -8.31 16.71 8.95
CA ARG A 788 -9.24 15.61 9.27
C ARG A 788 -9.47 15.45 10.77
N LEU A 789 -8.41 15.50 11.57
CA LEU A 789 -8.53 15.44 13.03
C LEU A 789 -9.42 16.56 13.55
N ARG A 790 -9.17 17.79 13.12
CA ARG A 790 -9.96 18.96 13.53
C ARG A 790 -11.43 18.80 13.16
N ARG A 791 -11.74 18.41 11.93
CA ARG A 791 -13.12 18.22 11.47
C ARG A 791 -13.87 17.14 12.23
N TRP A 792 -13.21 16.03 12.58
CA TRP A 792 -13.82 15.00 13.43
C TRP A 792 -14.09 15.49 14.85
N VAL A 793 -13.16 16.26 15.44
CA VAL A 793 -13.34 16.83 16.79
C VAL A 793 -14.41 17.93 16.79
N GLU A 794 -14.40 18.82 15.79
CA GLU A 794 -15.44 19.83 15.56
C GLU A 794 -16.82 19.16 15.46
N LEU A 795 -16.97 18.12 14.64
CA LEU A 795 -18.21 17.37 14.51
C LEU A 795 -18.68 16.80 15.86
N ARG A 796 -17.76 16.28 16.67
CA ARG A 796 -18.08 15.75 18.00
C ARG A 796 -18.56 16.85 18.95
N ARG A 797 -17.85 17.98 19.00
CA ARG A 797 -18.11 19.09 19.92
C ARG A 797 -19.34 19.93 19.52
N LYS A 798 -19.66 19.99 18.23
CA LYS A 798 -20.79 20.77 17.72
C LYS A 798 -22.14 20.20 18.21
N PRO A 799 -23.06 21.03 18.72
CA PRO A 799 -24.41 20.60 19.09
C PRO A 799 -25.14 19.93 17.92
N ARG A 800 -25.88 18.85 18.18
CA ARG A 800 -26.58 18.08 17.12
C ARG A 800 -27.54 18.94 16.28
N THR A 801 -28.21 19.90 16.91
CA THR A 801 -29.13 20.85 16.25
C THR A 801 -28.44 21.74 15.21
N GLU A 802 -27.14 22.00 15.37
CA GLU A 802 -26.35 22.88 14.49
C GLU A 802 -25.54 22.11 13.44
N ARG A 803 -25.54 20.77 13.49
CA ARG A 803 -24.77 19.94 12.56
C ARG A 803 -25.40 19.95 11.18
N ARG A 804 -24.61 20.31 10.17
CA ARG A 804 -24.94 20.27 8.75
C ARG A 804 -24.48 18.97 8.13
N VAL A 805 -25.40 18.20 7.58
CA VAL A 805 -25.11 16.88 6.99
C VAL A 805 -25.51 16.88 5.53
N ALA A 806 -24.57 16.56 4.66
CA ALA A 806 -24.85 16.33 3.25
C ALA A 806 -25.07 14.83 3.01
N VAL A 807 -26.19 14.43 2.44
CA VAL A 807 -26.45 13.04 2.03
C VAL A 807 -26.35 12.95 0.51
N VAL A 808 -25.37 12.19 0.04
CA VAL A 808 -25.05 12.04 -1.37
C VAL A 808 -25.54 10.68 -1.86
N LEU A 809 -26.44 10.71 -2.85
CA LEU A 809 -27.00 9.54 -3.51
C LEU A 809 -26.35 9.33 -4.87
N TYR A 810 -26.13 8.08 -5.25
CA TYR A 810 -25.69 7.73 -6.59
C TYR A 810 -26.88 7.46 -7.53
N GLY A 811 -26.81 8.03 -8.73
CA GLY A 811 -27.81 7.81 -9.79
C GLY A 811 -27.33 6.74 -10.77
N TYR A 812 -27.71 5.47 -10.55
CA TYR A 812 -27.34 4.37 -11.44
C TYR A 812 -28.53 3.73 -12.16
N PRO A 813 -28.40 3.40 -13.46
CA PRO A 813 -27.43 3.96 -14.42
C PRO A 813 -27.64 5.47 -14.66
N PRO A 814 -26.58 6.26 -14.92
CA PRO A 814 -26.71 7.70 -15.14
C PRO A 814 -27.66 8.01 -16.30
N GLY A 815 -28.69 8.83 -16.05
CA GLY A 815 -29.68 9.22 -17.06
C GLY A 815 -30.63 8.12 -17.56
N LEU A 816 -30.47 6.87 -17.10
CA LEU A 816 -31.24 5.70 -17.54
C LEU A 816 -31.90 4.93 -16.38
N GLY A 817 -31.40 5.09 -15.15
CA GLY A 817 -31.88 4.46 -13.93
C GLY A 817 -32.68 5.38 -13.03
N ALA A 818 -33.38 4.80 -12.07
CA ALA A 818 -34.06 5.56 -11.03
C ALA A 818 -33.03 6.20 -10.09
N ALA A 819 -32.93 7.53 -10.08
CA ALA A 819 -32.10 8.27 -9.11
C ALA A 819 -32.44 7.84 -7.68
N GLY A 820 -31.40 7.58 -6.86
CA GLY A 820 -31.56 7.04 -5.51
C GLY A 820 -31.91 5.55 -5.48
N THR A 821 -31.31 4.74 -6.36
CA THR A 821 -31.32 3.27 -6.24
C THR A 821 -29.93 2.77 -5.87
N ALA A 822 -29.87 1.87 -4.89
CA ALA A 822 -28.66 1.21 -4.48
C ALA A 822 -28.91 -0.30 -4.47
N ALA A 823 -27.98 -1.07 -4.99
CA ALA A 823 -28.09 -2.52 -4.98
C ALA A 823 -28.28 -3.00 -3.53
N LEU A 824 -29.21 -3.94 -3.33
CA LEU A 824 -29.49 -4.57 -2.04
C LEU A 824 -30.01 -3.62 -0.94
N LEU A 825 -30.41 -2.38 -1.27
CA LEU A 825 -30.92 -1.39 -0.30
C LEU A 825 -32.20 -0.71 -0.81
N ASN A 826 -33.24 -0.68 0.02
CA ASN A 826 -34.41 0.17 -0.23
C ASN A 826 -34.08 1.60 0.19
N VAL A 827 -33.54 2.40 -0.74
CA VAL A 827 -33.07 3.76 -0.47
C VAL A 827 -34.15 4.68 0.11
N PRO A 828 -35.36 4.84 -0.49
CA PRO A 828 -36.36 5.77 0.06
C PRO A 828 -36.71 5.48 1.52
N ARG A 829 -37.02 4.21 1.84
CA ARG A 829 -37.40 3.82 3.20
C ARG A 829 -36.24 3.89 4.17
N SER A 830 -35.03 3.52 3.74
CA SER A 830 -33.85 3.55 4.61
C SER A 830 -33.43 5.00 4.90
N LEU A 831 -33.51 5.88 3.91
CA LEU A 831 -33.22 7.31 4.06
C LEU A 831 -34.24 7.98 4.96
N HIS A 832 -35.54 7.72 4.76
CA HIS A 832 -36.60 8.25 5.63
C HIS A 832 -36.40 7.83 7.10
N ARG A 833 -36.05 6.56 7.33
CA ARG A 833 -35.72 6.05 8.67
C ARG A 833 -34.50 6.73 9.28
N LEU A 834 -33.44 6.92 8.50
CA LEU A 834 -32.24 7.64 8.94
C LEU A 834 -32.59 9.06 9.38
N LEU A 835 -33.30 9.82 8.54
CA LEU A 835 -33.67 11.21 8.83
C LEU A 835 -34.62 11.31 10.02
N SER A 836 -35.58 10.38 10.16
CA SER A 836 -36.49 10.32 11.31
C SER A 836 -35.73 10.02 12.61
N ALA A 837 -34.76 9.10 12.58
CA ALA A 837 -33.90 8.81 13.72
C ALA A 837 -33.02 10.01 14.07
N MET A 838 -32.44 10.69 13.07
CA MET A 838 -31.70 11.94 13.30
C MET A 838 -32.57 13.02 13.94
N GLN A 839 -33.82 13.19 13.50
CA GLN A 839 -34.76 14.12 14.13
C GLN A 839 -35.01 13.79 15.60
N ALA A 840 -35.27 12.52 15.91
CA ALA A 840 -35.50 12.05 17.27
C ALA A 840 -34.27 12.23 18.19
N GLU A 841 -33.07 12.14 17.62
CA GLU A 841 -31.79 12.38 18.30
C GLU A 841 -31.42 13.87 18.42
N GLY A 842 -32.27 14.77 17.91
CA GLY A 842 -32.15 16.23 18.05
C GLY A 842 -31.40 16.94 16.92
N TYR A 843 -31.24 16.32 15.75
CA TYR A 843 -30.75 17.02 14.55
C TYR A 843 -31.86 17.87 13.93
N ASP A 844 -31.51 19.03 13.38
CA ASP A 844 -32.44 19.81 12.57
C ASP A 844 -32.55 19.21 11.16
N VAL A 845 -33.62 18.46 10.93
CA VAL A 845 -33.96 17.87 9.62
C VAL A 845 -35.20 18.52 8.99
N GLY A 846 -35.67 19.66 9.52
CA GLY A 846 -36.87 20.34 9.03
C GLY A 846 -38.14 19.46 9.01
N GLU A 847 -39.05 19.76 8.08
CA GLU A 847 -40.28 19.00 7.86
C GLU A 847 -40.05 17.85 6.87
N LEU A 848 -40.13 16.61 7.36
CA LEU A 848 -40.03 15.41 6.52
C LEU A 848 -41.42 15.02 5.97
N PRO A 849 -41.53 14.59 4.70
CA PRO A 849 -42.76 14.02 4.19
C PRO A 849 -43.10 12.69 4.87
N GLU A 850 -44.40 12.42 5.07
CA GLU A 850 -44.87 11.16 5.66
C GLU A 850 -44.52 9.95 4.77
N GLU A 851 -44.68 10.10 3.45
CA GLU A 851 -44.42 9.03 2.48
C GLU A 851 -42.93 9.04 2.04
N PRO A 852 -42.15 7.96 2.26
CA PRO A 852 -40.73 7.89 1.93
C PRO A 852 -40.41 8.16 0.44
N GLU A 853 -41.31 7.80 -0.45
CA GLU A 853 -41.17 7.99 -1.90
C GLU A 853 -41.15 9.47 -2.30
N LEU A 854 -41.75 10.35 -1.50
CA LEU A 854 -41.74 11.80 -1.74
C LEU A 854 -40.37 12.42 -1.51
N LEU A 855 -39.50 11.81 -0.69
CA LEU A 855 -38.11 12.27 -0.52
C LEU A 855 -37.34 12.20 -1.85
N LEU A 856 -37.39 11.04 -2.52
CA LEU A 856 -36.72 10.87 -3.82
C LEU A 856 -37.34 11.75 -4.90
N LYS A 857 -38.66 11.94 -4.87
CA LYS A 857 -39.32 12.87 -5.79
C LYS A 857 -38.80 14.29 -5.59
N GLY A 858 -38.73 14.78 -4.35
CA GLY A 858 -38.24 16.13 -4.05
C GLY A 858 -36.78 16.34 -4.47
N ILE A 859 -35.93 15.32 -4.32
CA ILE A 859 -34.54 15.36 -4.79
C ILE A 859 -34.48 15.46 -6.33
N ARG A 860 -35.28 14.67 -7.05
CA ARG A 860 -35.33 14.69 -8.53
C ARG A 860 -35.89 16.00 -9.05
N ASP A 861 -36.93 16.52 -8.41
CA ASP A 861 -37.53 17.80 -8.79
C ASP A 861 -36.51 18.94 -8.61
N GLY A 862 -35.76 18.94 -7.50
CA GLY A 862 -34.66 19.90 -7.26
C GLY A 862 -33.53 19.77 -8.29
N ASP A 863 -33.18 18.55 -8.67
CA ASP A 863 -32.16 18.27 -9.70
C ASP A 863 -32.58 18.76 -11.10
N ALA A 864 -33.84 18.52 -11.48
CA ALA A 864 -34.41 18.99 -12.74
C ALA A 864 -34.58 20.53 -12.78
N GLN A 865 -34.94 21.14 -11.64
CA GLN A 865 -35.02 22.60 -11.51
C GLN A 865 -33.65 23.27 -11.68
N ALA A 866 -32.60 22.67 -11.11
CA ALA A 866 -31.23 23.12 -11.34
C ALA A 866 -30.85 22.99 -12.83
N GLU A 867 -31.18 21.88 -13.48
CA GLU A 867 -30.89 21.66 -14.91
C GLU A 867 -31.57 22.67 -15.84
N SER A 868 -32.84 22.99 -15.58
CA SER A 868 -33.61 23.95 -16.39
C SER A 868 -33.18 25.43 -16.19
N GLY A 869 -32.36 25.71 -15.18
CA GLY A 869 -32.01 27.08 -14.79
C GLY A 869 -33.16 27.87 -14.15
N GLN A 870 -34.31 27.25 -13.91
CA GLN A 870 -35.47 27.91 -13.29
C GLN A 870 -35.16 28.40 -11.88
N ALA A 871 -34.48 27.57 -11.08
CA ALA A 871 -34.09 27.94 -9.73
C ALA A 871 -33.14 29.15 -9.67
N TYR A 872 -32.32 29.36 -10.70
CA TYR A 872 -31.44 30.54 -10.79
C TYR A 872 -32.21 31.82 -11.19
N ARG A 873 -33.33 31.68 -11.91
CA ARG A 873 -34.16 32.82 -12.36
C ARG A 873 -35.18 33.27 -11.31
N ASN A 874 -35.47 32.44 -10.31
CA ASN A 874 -36.45 32.72 -9.26
C ASN A 874 -35.84 32.50 -7.86
N LYS A 875 -35.65 33.60 -7.10
CA LYS A 875 -35.02 33.57 -5.77
C LYS A 875 -35.81 32.78 -4.70
N GLU A 876 -37.13 32.67 -4.83
CA GLU A 876 -37.94 31.89 -3.90
C GLU A 876 -37.84 30.37 -4.18
N GLU A 877 -37.57 29.97 -5.44
CA GLU A 877 -37.34 28.56 -5.81
C GLU A 877 -35.87 28.13 -5.60
N ALA A 878 -34.91 29.06 -5.65
CA ALA A 878 -33.53 28.82 -5.17
C ALA A 878 -33.50 28.40 -3.69
N ALA A 879 -34.39 28.96 -2.87
CA ALA A 879 -34.51 28.63 -1.45
C ALA A 879 -34.97 27.17 -1.19
N LEU A 880 -35.38 26.44 -2.24
CA LEU A 880 -35.92 25.09 -2.16
C LEU A 880 -34.90 23.97 -2.51
N GLY A 881 -33.61 24.29 -2.69
CA GLY A 881 -32.51 23.29 -2.65
C GLY A 881 -31.52 23.29 -3.82
N ALA A 882 -31.71 24.11 -4.85
CA ALA A 882 -30.75 24.28 -5.93
C ALA A 882 -29.64 25.25 -5.51
N ALA A 883 -28.39 24.83 -5.64
CA ALA A 883 -27.22 25.67 -5.37
C ALA A 883 -26.50 26.01 -6.68
N SER A 884 -25.66 27.04 -6.66
CA SER A 884 -24.81 27.37 -7.80
C SER A 884 -23.46 27.88 -7.33
N VAL A 885 -22.41 27.51 -8.06
CA VAL A 885 -21.04 27.96 -7.82
C VAL A 885 -20.56 28.71 -9.05
N SER A 886 -20.10 29.94 -8.88
CA SER A 886 -19.47 30.67 -9.98
C SER A 886 -18.11 30.06 -10.32
N THR A 887 -17.69 30.14 -11.59
CA THR A 887 -16.35 29.67 -11.99
C THR A 887 -15.23 30.43 -11.26
N GLY A 888 -15.48 31.68 -10.87
CA GLY A 888 -14.56 32.47 -10.05
C GLY A 888 -14.37 31.88 -8.64
N GLN A 889 -15.47 31.59 -7.95
CA GLN A 889 -15.43 30.91 -6.63
C GLN A 889 -14.75 29.55 -6.72
N LEU A 890 -15.07 28.75 -7.76
CA LEU A 890 -14.40 27.46 -7.96
C LEU A 890 -12.89 27.60 -8.15
N GLY A 891 -12.46 28.64 -8.87
CA GLY A 891 -11.04 28.97 -9.03
C GLY A 891 -10.36 29.38 -7.72
N GLU A 892 -11.07 30.06 -6.82
CA GLU A 892 -10.51 30.39 -5.49
C GLU A 892 -10.32 29.17 -4.59
N TRP A 893 -11.18 28.15 -4.74
CA TRP A 893 -11.15 26.93 -3.92
C TRP A 893 -10.19 25.84 -4.43
N LEU A 894 -9.65 26.00 -5.63
CA LEU A 894 -8.77 25.00 -6.25
C LEU A 894 -7.35 25.55 -6.40
N PRO A 895 -6.33 24.71 -6.17
CA PRO A 895 -4.97 25.05 -6.57
C PRO A 895 -4.90 25.34 -8.08
N ARG A 896 -4.05 26.27 -8.48
CA ARG A 896 -3.90 26.70 -9.88
C ARG A 896 -3.64 25.52 -10.83
N TRP A 897 -2.80 24.56 -10.43
CA TRP A 897 -2.51 23.37 -11.25
C TRP A 897 -3.72 22.45 -11.43
N SER A 898 -4.64 22.39 -10.46
CA SER A 898 -5.90 21.64 -10.58
C SER A 898 -6.86 22.34 -11.53
N GLN A 899 -6.91 23.68 -11.48
CA GLN A 899 -7.70 24.48 -12.40
C GLN A 899 -7.22 24.25 -13.83
N GLU A 900 -5.92 24.42 -14.08
CA GLU A 900 -5.29 24.20 -15.39
C GLU A 900 -5.56 22.80 -15.92
N ALA A 901 -5.45 21.76 -15.08
CA ALA A 901 -5.75 20.38 -15.47
C ALA A 901 -7.23 20.15 -15.84
N VAL A 902 -8.18 20.85 -15.19
CA VAL A 902 -9.60 20.79 -15.54
C VAL A 902 -9.86 21.58 -16.82
N GLU A 903 -9.26 22.76 -16.98
CA GLU A 903 -9.41 23.62 -18.17
C GLU A 903 -8.87 22.96 -19.44
N ASP A 904 -7.71 22.29 -19.36
CA ASP A 904 -7.11 21.54 -20.47
C ASP A 904 -8.07 20.46 -21.02
N LYS A 905 -8.92 19.90 -20.16
CA LYS A 905 -9.86 18.84 -20.53
C LYS A 905 -11.25 19.35 -20.89
N TRP A 906 -11.72 20.39 -20.22
CA TRP A 906 -13.14 20.80 -20.27
C TRP A 906 -13.37 22.18 -20.87
N GLY A 907 -12.30 22.89 -21.28
CA GLY A 907 -12.37 24.23 -21.87
C GLY A 907 -11.92 25.33 -20.90
N SER A 908 -11.54 26.47 -21.46
CA SER A 908 -10.94 27.57 -20.71
C SER A 908 -11.91 28.26 -19.73
N GLY A 909 -11.37 28.70 -18.59
CA GLY A 909 -12.10 29.45 -17.57
C GLY A 909 -13.11 28.63 -16.78
N LEU A 910 -13.00 27.29 -16.79
CA LEU A 910 -13.96 26.35 -16.20
C LEU A 910 -15.41 26.51 -16.75
N ARG A 911 -15.55 27.18 -17.91
CA ARG A 911 -16.83 27.49 -18.57
C ARG A 911 -17.10 26.53 -19.70
N GLY A 912 -18.37 26.45 -20.12
CA GLY A 912 -18.72 25.86 -21.41
C GLY A 912 -18.50 24.34 -21.51
N SER A 913 -18.34 23.63 -20.38
CA SER A 913 -18.22 22.16 -20.35
C SER A 913 -19.45 21.44 -20.93
N GLY A 914 -20.55 22.16 -21.16
CA GLY A 914 -21.80 21.61 -21.69
C GLY A 914 -22.67 20.90 -20.66
N ILE A 915 -22.26 20.85 -19.38
CA ILE A 915 -23.01 20.20 -18.31
C ILE A 915 -23.53 21.24 -17.32
N ARG A 916 -24.85 21.51 -17.37
CA ARG A 916 -25.60 22.28 -16.35
C ARG A 916 -24.92 23.58 -15.92
N THR A 917 -24.48 24.38 -16.90
CA THR A 917 -23.86 25.70 -16.70
C THR A 917 -24.74 26.79 -17.31
N ILE A 918 -24.97 27.90 -16.59
CA ILE A 918 -25.60 29.11 -17.13
C ILE A 918 -24.65 30.29 -16.94
N GLY A 919 -24.14 30.82 -18.05
CA GLY A 919 -23.12 31.87 -18.00
C GLY A 919 -21.85 31.37 -17.31
N ASP A 920 -21.50 31.97 -16.18
CA ASP A 920 -20.39 31.59 -15.32
C ASP A 920 -20.81 30.75 -14.09
N GLN A 921 -22.06 30.31 -14.02
CA GLN A 921 -22.61 29.56 -12.88
C GLN A 921 -22.70 28.07 -13.19
N LEU A 922 -22.10 27.25 -12.33
CA LEU A 922 -22.21 25.80 -12.30
C LEU A 922 -23.38 25.42 -11.39
N LEU A 923 -24.42 24.80 -11.94
CA LEU A 923 -25.67 24.53 -11.23
C LEU A 923 -25.61 23.17 -10.52
N LEU A 924 -26.03 23.15 -9.26
CA LEU A 924 -25.98 21.97 -8.38
C LEU A 924 -27.40 21.60 -7.95
N GLY A 925 -27.80 20.37 -8.22
CA GLY A 925 -29.11 19.84 -7.88
C GLY A 925 -29.15 19.24 -6.47
N GLY A 926 -30.17 19.58 -5.69
CA GLY A 926 -30.39 19.02 -4.37
C GLY A 926 -31.68 19.52 -3.72
N ARG A 927 -31.95 19.03 -2.51
CA ARG A 927 -33.09 19.41 -1.67
C ARG A 927 -32.65 19.55 -0.23
N GLN A 928 -32.91 20.71 0.36
CA GLN A 928 -32.60 20.99 1.77
C GLN A 928 -33.79 20.70 2.68
N TYR A 929 -33.50 20.10 3.83
CA TYR A 929 -34.41 19.77 4.93
C TYR A 929 -33.74 20.17 6.25
N GLY A 930 -34.07 21.35 6.79
CA GLY A 930 -33.35 21.92 7.93
C GLY A 930 -31.86 22.09 7.62
N ASN A 931 -31.00 21.48 8.45
CA ASN A 931 -29.56 21.43 8.27
C ASN A 931 -29.07 20.21 7.45
N VAL A 932 -29.98 19.44 6.85
CA VAL A 932 -29.63 18.31 5.98
C VAL A 932 -29.83 18.66 4.51
N TRP A 933 -28.80 18.46 3.68
CA TRP A 933 -28.90 18.62 2.23
C TRP A 933 -28.83 17.27 1.53
N LEU A 934 -29.88 16.92 0.80
CA LEU A 934 -29.98 15.67 0.05
C LEU A 934 -29.71 15.94 -1.43
N ALA A 935 -28.75 15.26 -2.03
CA ALA A 935 -28.39 15.51 -3.42
C ALA A 935 -28.02 14.23 -4.17
N VAL A 936 -28.18 14.26 -5.49
CA VAL A 936 -27.64 13.24 -6.38
C VAL A 936 -26.25 13.67 -6.81
N GLN A 937 -25.28 12.77 -6.70
CA GLN A 937 -23.94 13.00 -7.18
C GLN A 937 -23.96 13.33 -8.68
N PRO A 938 -23.26 14.39 -9.14
CA PRO A 938 -23.15 14.69 -10.56
C PRO A 938 -22.59 13.50 -11.35
N PRO A 939 -22.99 13.33 -12.63
CA PRO A 939 -22.47 12.24 -13.46
C PRO A 939 -20.95 12.36 -13.62
N LEU A 940 -20.24 11.25 -13.79
CA LEU A 940 -18.78 11.29 -13.91
C LEU A 940 -18.28 11.92 -15.23
N GLY A 941 -19.08 11.85 -16.29
CA GLY A 941 -18.71 12.32 -17.62
C GLY A 941 -19.91 12.59 -18.53
N ILE A 942 -19.64 13.08 -19.73
CA ILE A 942 -20.64 13.47 -20.73
C ILE A 942 -20.93 12.29 -21.66
N PRO A 943 -22.20 11.86 -21.80
CA PRO A 943 -22.58 10.92 -22.84
C PRO A 943 -22.34 11.51 -24.24
N GLY A 944 -21.64 10.80 -25.13
CA GLY A 944 -21.55 11.20 -26.54
C GLY A 944 -20.22 10.92 -27.23
N ASP A 945 -19.11 10.83 -26.50
CA ASP A 945 -17.80 10.46 -27.07
C ASP A 945 -17.23 9.20 -26.36
N PRO A 946 -17.62 8.00 -26.83
CA PRO A 946 -17.13 6.75 -26.26
C PRO A 946 -15.62 6.57 -26.46
N MET A 947 -15.02 7.22 -27.46
CA MET A 947 -13.57 7.10 -27.71
C MET A 947 -12.78 7.85 -26.64
N ARG A 948 -13.24 9.05 -26.26
CA ARG A 948 -12.66 9.80 -25.15
C ARG A 948 -12.69 8.98 -23.85
N LEU A 949 -13.84 8.37 -23.53
CA LEU A 949 -14.00 7.53 -22.34
C LEU A 949 -13.15 6.23 -22.35
N LEU A 950 -12.85 5.69 -23.55
CA LEU A 950 -12.08 4.44 -23.70
C LEU A 950 -10.56 4.65 -23.73
N PHE A 951 -10.08 5.82 -24.17
CA PHE A 951 -8.66 6.03 -24.46
C PHE A 951 -7.99 7.14 -23.64
N GLU A 952 -8.76 7.97 -22.94
CA GLU A 952 -8.20 9.09 -22.15
C GLU A 952 -7.71 8.59 -20.78
N ARG A 953 -6.37 8.60 -20.60
CA ARG A 953 -5.70 8.10 -19.39
C ARG A 953 -5.63 9.11 -18.25
N ASP A 954 -5.77 10.39 -18.56
CA ASP A 954 -5.56 11.55 -17.71
C ASP A 954 -6.85 12.38 -17.57
N MET A 955 -8.00 11.70 -17.54
CA MET A 955 -9.30 12.34 -17.34
C MET A 955 -9.33 13.13 -16.02
N THR A 956 -10.03 14.25 -16.00
CA THR A 956 -10.33 15.01 -14.77
C THR A 956 -11.85 15.02 -14.54
N PRO A 957 -12.33 15.13 -13.29
CA PRO A 957 -13.74 15.43 -13.06
C PRO A 957 -14.09 16.76 -13.75
N HIS A 958 -15.27 16.83 -14.35
CA HIS A 958 -15.74 18.05 -15.00
C HIS A 958 -16.02 19.16 -13.96
N PRO A 959 -16.00 20.45 -14.36
CA PRO A 959 -16.12 21.58 -13.44
C PRO A 959 -17.31 21.50 -12.46
N GLN A 960 -18.49 21.12 -12.94
CA GLN A 960 -19.68 20.97 -12.08
C GLN A 960 -19.51 19.88 -11.00
N TYR A 961 -18.81 18.77 -11.29
CA TYR A 961 -18.52 17.72 -10.31
C TYR A 961 -17.59 18.23 -9.21
N VAL A 962 -16.56 19.00 -9.61
CA VAL A 962 -15.63 19.62 -8.66
C VAL A 962 -16.35 20.67 -7.81
N ALA A 963 -17.18 21.50 -8.46
CA ALA A 963 -18.02 22.49 -7.77
C ALA A 963 -18.97 21.87 -6.75
N PHE A 964 -19.55 20.70 -7.04
CA PHE A 964 -20.44 20.00 -6.11
C PHE A 964 -19.74 19.71 -4.79
N TYR A 965 -18.57 19.07 -4.81
CA TYR A 965 -17.83 18.74 -3.60
C TYR A 965 -17.23 19.97 -2.91
N LYS A 966 -16.79 20.98 -3.68
CA LYS A 966 -16.30 22.23 -3.09
C LYS A 966 -17.39 23.10 -2.50
N PHE A 967 -18.60 23.05 -3.03
CA PHE A 967 -19.79 23.63 -2.41
C PHE A 967 -20.09 22.97 -1.06
N LEU A 968 -20.07 21.63 -1.01
CA LEU A 968 -20.26 20.89 0.25
C LEU A 968 -19.25 21.32 1.32
N GLU A 969 -17.98 21.45 0.94
CA GLU A 969 -16.89 21.81 1.85
C GLU A 969 -16.93 23.28 2.30
N ASN A 970 -17.15 24.22 1.38
CA ASN A 970 -16.87 25.64 1.61
C ASN A 970 -18.11 26.51 1.82
N ASP A 971 -19.23 26.20 1.17
CA ASP A 971 -20.42 27.07 1.16
C ASP A 971 -21.57 26.49 1.98
N PHE A 972 -22.00 25.26 1.65
CA PHE A 972 -22.89 24.52 2.55
C PHE A 972 -22.22 24.29 3.91
N GLY A 973 -20.91 24.05 3.91
CA GLY A 973 -20.11 23.86 5.11
C GLY A 973 -20.53 22.59 5.85
N ALA A 974 -20.57 21.46 5.14
CA ALA A 974 -20.92 20.17 5.71
C ALA A 974 -19.98 19.82 6.87
N ASP A 975 -20.55 19.53 8.05
CA ASP A 975 -19.79 18.93 9.15
C ASP A 975 -19.55 17.43 8.90
N ALA A 976 -20.40 16.80 8.10
CA ALA A 976 -20.22 15.44 7.61
C ALA A 976 -20.91 15.21 6.25
N VAL A 977 -20.34 14.32 5.45
CA VAL A 977 -20.94 13.80 4.22
C VAL A 977 -21.32 12.34 4.45
N VAL A 978 -22.54 11.96 4.07
CA VAL A 978 -23.04 10.59 4.10
C VAL A 978 -23.24 10.12 2.67
N HIS A 979 -22.37 9.25 2.19
CA HIS A 979 -22.61 8.53 0.94
C HIS A 979 -23.56 7.37 1.23
N PHE A 980 -24.73 7.42 0.59
CA PHE A 980 -25.85 6.55 0.93
C PHE A 980 -26.11 5.54 -0.19
N GLY A 981 -25.60 4.32 0.01
CA GLY A 981 -25.72 3.21 -0.92
C GLY A 981 -24.37 2.67 -1.40
N MET A 982 -24.44 1.56 -2.13
CA MET A 982 -23.29 0.69 -2.46
C MET A 982 -22.21 1.32 -3.36
N HIS A 983 -22.40 2.54 -3.86
CA HIS A 983 -21.38 3.26 -4.63
C HIS A 983 -21.53 4.77 -4.49
N GLY A 984 -20.40 5.44 -4.53
CA GLY A 984 -20.23 6.77 -5.08
C GLY A 984 -19.14 6.70 -6.14
N THR A 985 -18.82 7.83 -6.76
CA THR A 985 -17.83 7.87 -7.84
C THR A 985 -16.57 8.67 -7.49
N ALA A 986 -16.53 9.33 -6.34
CA ALA A 986 -15.45 10.24 -5.99
C ALA A 986 -14.16 9.50 -5.65
N GLU A 987 -14.27 8.34 -4.98
CA GLU A 987 -13.16 7.46 -4.63
C GLU A 987 -12.52 6.76 -5.84
N TRP A 988 -13.25 6.69 -6.96
CA TRP A 988 -12.82 6.06 -8.22
C TRP A 988 -12.12 7.04 -9.16
N LEU A 989 -12.13 8.33 -8.83
CA LEU A 989 -11.50 9.36 -9.67
C LEU A 989 -9.98 9.17 -9.80
N PRO A 990 -9.36 9.72 -10.84
CA PRO A 990 -7.93 9.56 -11.09
C PRO A 990 -7.05 10.01 -9.90
N GLY A 991 -5.97 9.27 -9.67
CA GLY A 991 -5.08 9.42 -8.53
C GLY A 991 -4.32 8.13 -8.24
N ARG A 992 -3.57 8.09 -7.13
CA ARG A 992 -2.80 6.91 -6.74
C ARG A 992 -3.74 5.77 -6.31
N PRO A 993 -3.42 4.50 -6.64
CA PRO A 993 -4.24 3.36 -6.24
C PRO A 993 -4.30 3.19 -4.71
N LEU A 994 -3.22 3.55 -4.01
CA LEU A 994 -3.13 3.59 -2.55
C LEU A 994 -2.17 4.71 -2.12
N GLY A 995 -2.44 5.35 -0.99
CA GLY A 995 -1.65 6.50 -0.52
C GLY A 995 -1.99 7.76 -1.27
N ASN A 996 -3.17 8.34 -0.99
CA ASN A 996 -3.59 9.61 -1.57
C ASN A 996 -2.55 10.72 -1.34
N MET A 997 -2.25 11.46 -2.41
CA MET A 997 -1.49 12.71 -2.39
C MET A 997 -2.42 13.89 -2.67
N ALA A 998 -1.97 15.13 -2.42
CA ALA A 998 -2.73 16.33 -2.77
C ALA A 998 -3.15 16.39 -4.26
N THR A 999 -2.43 15.71 -5.15
CA THR A 999 -2.76 15.61 -6.58
C THR A 999 -3.86 14.60 -6.92
N CYS A 1000 -4.28 13.77 -5.97
CA CYS A 1000 -5.34 12.79 -6.18
C CYS A 1000 -6.71 13.48 -6.09
N TRP A 1001 -7.58 13.27 -7.07
CA TRP A 1001 -8.93 13.84 -7.05
C TRP A 1001 -9.76 13.44 -5.83
N PRO A 1002 -9.75 12.17 -5.36
CA PRO A 1002 -10.45 11.82 -4.12
C PRO A 1002 -10.00 12.65 -2.91
N ASP A 1003 -8.69 12.95 -2.80
CA ASP A 1003 -8.14 13.80 -1.74
C ASP A 1003 -8.59 15.26 -1.88
N GLN A 1004 -8.60 15.80 -3.09
CA GLN A 1004 -9.03 17.18 -3.33
C GLN A 1004 -10.52 17.41 -3.09
N LEU A 1005 -11.37 16.43 -3.39
CA LEU A 1005 -12.82 16.57 -3.33
C LEU A 1005 -13.41 16.20 -1.96
N LEU A 1006 -12.95 15.11 -1.34
CA LEU A 1006 -13.47 14.66 -0.05
C LEU A 1006 -12.65 15.21 1.12
N GLY A 1007 -11.33 15.36 0.89
CA GLY A 1007 -10.42 16.12 1.70
C GLY A 1007 -10.59 16.00 3.21
N GLY A 1008 -10.90 17.13 3.84
CA GLY A 1008 -11.05 17.24 5.28
C GLY A 1008 -12.38 16.74 5.83
N MET A 1009 -13.39 16.59 4.97
CA MET A 1009 -14.75 16.28 5.41
C MET A 1009 -14.83 14.86 6.01
N PRO A 1010 -15.44 14.69 7.20
CA PRO A 1010 -15.83 13.39 7.71
C PRO A 1010 -16.79 12.73 6.73
N ASN A 1011 -16.36 11.62 6.12
CA ASN A 1011 -17.13 10.91 5.11
C ASN A 1011 -17.62 9.59 5.69
N VAL A 1012 -18.93 9.50 5.96
CA VAL A 1012 -19.58 8.27 6.43
C VAL A 1012 -20.17 7.56 5.21
N TYR A 1013 -19.93 6.25 5.12
CA TYR A 1013 -20.35 5.46 3.96
C TYR A 1013 -21.21 4.29 4.38
N LEU A 1014 -22.40 4.17 3.80
CA LEU A 1014 -23.24 2.97 3.99
C LEU A 1014 -22.94 1.95 2.91
N TYR A 1015 -22.43 0.78 3.31
CA TYR A 1015 -22.05 -0.30 2.40
C TYR A 1015 -22.73 -1.62 2.77
N ALA A 1016 -22.99 -2.47 1.77
CA ALA A 1016 -23.48 -3.83 2.04
C ALA A 1016 -22.35 -4.69 2.64
N ALA A 1017 -22.66 -5.43 3.71
CA ALA A 1017 -21.68 -6.26 4.42
C ALA A 1017 -20.97 -7.31 3.54
N ASN A 1018 -21.60 -7.73 2.45
CA ASN A 1018 -21.06 -8.70 1.51
C ASN A 1018 -20.17 -8.11 0.41
N ASN A 1019 -19.87 -6.80 0.44
CA ASN A 1019 -19.03 -6.14 -0.56
C ASN A 1019 -17.79 -5.45 0.04
N PRO A 1020 -16.91 -6.20 0.72
CA PRO A 1020 -15.71 -5.63 1.32
C PRO A 1020 -14.74 -5.06 0.26
N SER A 1021 -14.65 -5.68 -0.92
CA SER A 1021 -13.68 -5.31 -1.96
C SER A 1021 -13.86 -3.90 -2.51
N GLU A 1022 -15.10 -3.44 -2.70
CA GLU A 1022 -15.34 -2.06 -3.15
C GLU A 1022 -15.36 -1.08 -1.99
N SER A 1023 -15.96 -1.47 -0.86
CA SER A 1023 -16.01 -0.61 0.32
C SER A 1023 -14.62 -0.19 0.80
N ILE A 1024 -13.61 -1.05 0.62
CA ILE A 1024 -12.24 -0.73 1.00
C ILE A 1024 -11.62 0.39 0.15
N LEU A 1025 -12.08 0.59 -1.09
CA LEU A 1025 -11.65 1.72 -1.92
C LEU A 1025 -12.26 3.03 -1.41
N ALA A 1026 -13.54 3.01 -1.02
CA ALA A 1026 -14.17 4.16 -0.37
C ALA A 1026 -13.45 4.55 0.92
N LYS A 1027 -12.98 3.57 1.71
CA LYS A 1027 -12.14 3.81 2.89
C LYS A 1027 -10.77 4.40 2.53
N ARG A 1028 -10.00 3.70 1.68
CA ARG A 1028 -8.58 4.01 1.41
C ARG A 1028 -8.36 5.22 0.51
N ARG A 1029 -9.31 5.53 -0.38
CA ARG A 1029 -9.23 6.65 -1.33
C ARG A 1029 -10.24 7.74 -1.02
N GLY A 1030 -11.40 7.42 -0.46
CA GLY A 1030 -12.43 8.40 -0.13
C GLY A 1030 -12.46 8.85 1.34
N TYR A 1031 -11.53 8.36 2.16
CA TYR A 1031 -11.53 8.57 3.62
C TYR A 1031 -12.88 8.19 4.28
N GLY A 1032 -13.49 7.11 3.77
CA GLY A 1032 -14.80 6.63 4.19
C GLY A 1032 -14.75 5.84 5.50
N SER A 1033 -15.52 6.28 6.49
CA SER A 1033 -15.88 5.48 7.66
C SER A 1033 -17.07 4.60 7.31
N LEU A 1034 -16.80 3.30 7.11
CA LEU A 1034 -17.77 2.34 6.60
C LEU A 1034 -18.72 1.86 7.70
N ILE A 1035 -20.02 2.00 7.46
CA ILE A 1035 -21.08 1.42 8.28
C ILE A 1035 -21.80 0.37 7.45
N SER A 1036 -21.68 -0.89 7.85
CA SER A 1036 -22.24 -2.01 7.10
C SER A 1036 -23.74 -2.16 7.35
N HIS A 1037 -24.52 -2.42 6.29
CA HIS A 1037 -25.88 -2.93 6.40
C HIS A 1037 -25.96 -4.38 5.90
N ASN A 1038 -26.94 -5.12 6.42
CA ASN A 1038 -27.15 -6.50 5.98
C ASN A 1038 -27.71 -6.55 4.54
N VAL A 1039 -27.47 -7.67 3.87
CA VAL A 1039 -28.10 -7.98 2.58
C VAL A 1039 -29.56 -8.38 2.81
N PRO A 1040 -30.43 -8.23 1.79
CA PRO A 1040 -31.80 -8.73 1.85
C PRO A 1040 -31.81 -10.22 2.23
N PRO A 1041 -32.81 -10.67 3.02
CA PRO A 1041 -32.93 -12.07 3.38
C PRO A 1041 -33.09 -12.91 2.10
N TYR A 1042 -32.25 -13.92 1.96
CA TYR A 1042 -32.32 -14.84 0.82
C TYR A 1042 -33.54 -15.75 0.94
N ALA A 1043 -34.24 -15.95 -0.17
CA ALA A 1043 -35.25 -16.98 -0.33
C ALA A 1043 -34.80 -17.98 -1.39
N ARG A 1044 -35.21 -19.25 -1.27
CA ARG A 1044 -35.02 -20.20 -2.38
C ARG A 1044 -35.82 -19.69 -3.58
N ALA A 1045 -35.20 -19.64 -4.75
CA ALA A 1045 -35.84 -19.20 -5.99
C ALA A 1045 -37.11 -20.02 -6.34
N GLY A 1046 -37.20 -21.25 -5.83
CA GLY A 1046 -38.26 -22.18 -6.16
C GLY A 1046 -38.19 -22.62 -7.63
N LEU A 1047 -39.21 -23.35 -8.08
CA LEU A 1047 -39.45 -23.56 -9.50
C LEU A 1047 -40.70 -22.79 -9.88
N TYR A 1048 -40.69 -22.23 -11.08
CA TYR A 1048 -41.81 -21.47 -11.61
C TYR A 1048 -42.11 -21.90 -13.04
N ARG A 1049 -43.38 -21.75 -13.44
CA ARG A 1049 -43.88 -22.02 -14.79
C ARG A 1049 -43.46 -23.40 -15.31
N GLU A 1050 -42.75 -23.46 -16.43
CA GLU A 1050 -42.36 -24.67 -17.13
C GLU A 1050 -41.42 -25.55 -16.29
N LEU A 1051 -40.61 -24.96 -15.40
CA LEU A 1051 -39.72 -25.74 -14.53
C LEU A 1051 -40.49 -26.49 -13.43
N GLN A 1052 -41.59 -25.89 -12.93
CA GLN A 1052 -42.48 -26.57 -11.99
C GLN A 1052 -43.23 -27.71 -12.69
N ALA A 1053 -43.67 -27.50 -13.94
CA ALA A 1053 -44.30 -28.52 -14.77
C ALA A 1053 -43.32 -29.67 -15.12
N LEU A 1054 -42.09 -29.34 -15.50
CA LEU A 1054 -41.03 -30.30 -15.79
C LEU A 1054 -40.69 -31.15 -14.57
N ARG A 1055 -40.62 -30.56 -13.37
CA ARG A 1055 -40.48 -31.34 -12.13
C ARG A 1055 -41.62 -32.34 -11.94
N GLY A 1056 -42.84 -31.96 -12.28
CA GLY A 1056 -44.00 -32.85 -12.30
C GLY A 1056 -43.83 -34.00 -13.31
N LEU A 1057 -43.43 -33.69 -14.54
CA LEU A 1057 -43.17 -34.69 -15.59
C LEU A 1057 -42.02 -35.64 -15.24
N LEU A 1058 -40.96 -35.13 -14.58
CA LEU A 1058 -39.86 -35.95 -14.10
C LEU A 1058 -40.31 -36.87 -12.95
N ALA A 1059 -41.16 -36.38 -12.05
CA ALA A 1059 -41.75 -37.22 -11.01
C ALA A 1059 -42.62 -38.32 -11.62
N GLU A 1060 -43.45 -37.99 -12.62
CA GLU A 1060 -44.27 -38.96 -13.36
C GLU A 1060 -43.40 -39.97 -14.14
N LEU A 1061 -42.29 -39.53 -14.75
CA LEU A 1061 -41.36 -40.42 -15.43
C LEU A 1061 -40.71 -41.41 -14.46
N VAL A 1062 -40.32 -40.95 -13.28
CA VAL A 1062 -39.74 -41.81 -12.22
C VAL A 1062 -40.78 -42.82 -11.73
N GLU A 1063 -42.03 -42.39 -11.52
CA GLU A 1063 -43.13 -43.30 -11.16
C GLU A 1063 -43.41 -44.34 -12.25
N ARG A 1064 -43.35 -43.95 -13.53
CA ARG A 1064 -43.57 -44.86 -14.67
C ARG A 1064 -42.39 -45.78 -14.98
N GLY A 1065 -41.16 -45.38 -14.66
CA GLY A 1065 -39.94 -46.17 -14.88
C GLY A 1065 -39.62 -47.19 -13.78
N ALA A 1066 -40.38 -47.18 -12.67
CA ALA A 1066 -40.28 -48.13 -11.57
C ALA A 1066 -41.28 -49.32 -11.68
N GLY A 1067 -41.95 -49.46 -12.83
CA GLY A 1067 -42.94 -50.52 -13.11
C GLY A 1067 -42.42 -51.63 -14.02
#